data_AF-A0A8H5FGN3-F1
#
_entry.id   AF-A0A8H5FGN3-F1
#
_cell.length_a   1.000
_cell.length_b   1.000
_cell.length_c   1.000
_cell.angle_alpha   90.00
_cell.angle_beta   90.00
_cell.angle_gamma   90.00
#
_symmetry.space_group_name_H-M   'P 1'
#
loop_
_entity.id
_entity.type
_entity.pdbx_description
1 polymer ?
#
loop_
_entity_poly.entity_id
_entity_poly.type
_entity_poly.pdbx_seq_one_letter_code
_entity_poly.pdbx_strand_id
1 'polypeptide(L)'
;MDTDGLLKEVENSRPKGMDDIDWLLVEISTNFLARDVQVDVFKEMINPSQARNSVLQLNMGEGKSSVIVPMIASSMADGSKLVRVVVLKALCNQMFQLLVDRVSNLVNRRVFYMPFSRRLKIDETVIATIQSLYEECMKKGGILVVQPEHILSFRLMGLDRIVESNLHGLQEDDENSVRRQLINSQRWLQQYARDILDECDEILHVRYQLIYTMGRQGLLEDHPNRWTTIQEVFSLLLEHAPEVKQRHPLGIHTSDDPARPRVFPVIQIISMKARTLLFDLVVSDILSGRLTNYPFERLPKELKQIAKDFICRRDMRESQVKPLAEYCKGGSDWKGLLLLRGLIAHGVLAYALNERRWRVDYGLDEHRTLLAVPYRAKDVPSLRAEFGHPDVAISLTCLSYYYRALTEDQLDSCFELLMKSDNPISIYKKWAKGVPNVPPSFSGINLRDLSQRRNVLIPYFSHNHSIVDFFLSEVVFPKYAKRFPEKLTTCGWDLAEEKENFTTGFSGTKDSQHLLPATISQLDGDILGQQSTNAQVIRFLLQPENNSYHCAKGEKNELLPASAFLELVQKLGKTTGRRIRVLLDVGAQILDMSNEAVARHWLDLEQPKEVQAAVYFNQRDQMMVLDRRGRVQRFISSQWRNQLDKCVVYLDDAHTRGTDLKLPPDYRAAVTLGPKVTKDRLTQGCMRMRKLGHGQSVMFFAPFKVDQKIREICALDNDSPISSCHVLKWAYSETVADIEHHIPHWVQQGTDYMARKEAWEVFNGSGRISDLGVWRQPDARSLQEIYGIRSDGEGRKDLMPKVHHELQERLDTLGYQITQDKLYNIVDEEQEREVSHEVEKERQVQRPPRREPADHSLGVAVQQFVRTGVLSRKSMRKGFLPFWKLVNLQPNSTHPGLFTTLDFATTITGRGSDPGLNDFMRPVTWVISGGRTMGNSKVLVIISPYEADKLRREIAENKIGLRLHIYAPKVAQNQDFFEDLSFLTIPDPRADTLLLGSSAQWTTPDPLMITQLNLFAGQLYFRDWDEYKRLCDYLGLYIPSESSSEEVPHQSDGFVLREHRRGDMKVLCPFEASPLPRLRELFGLRRKGNGYSFTHIGKILSGRSLDRRNFVLSLFLLFLPRNFGVLTLRA
;
A
#
# COMPACT_ATOMS: atom_id res chain seq x y z
N MET A 1 -25.74 29.55 38.87
CA MET A 1 -24.68 30.51 38.47
C MET A 1 -23.34 29.84 38.63
N ASP A 2 -22.40 30.11 37.72
CA ASP A 2 -21.03 29.60 37.81
C ASP A 2 -20.24 30.47 38.81
N THR A 3 -20.35 30.14 40.10
CA THR A 3 -19.71 30.92 41.16
C THR A 3 -18.19 30.97 41.01
N ASP A 4 -17.57 29.91 40.48
CA ASP A 4 -16.12 29.82 40.30
C ASP A 4 -15.64 30.67 39.10
N GLY A 5 -16.40 30.65 38.01
CA GLY A 5 -16.17 31.57 36.88
C GLY A 5 -16.37 33.03 37.27
N LEU A 6 -17.40 33.33 38.07
CA LEU A 6 -17.67 34.67 38.57
C LEU A 6 -16.56 35.15 39.52
N LEU A 7 -16.07 34.30 40.43
CA LEU A 7 -14.96 34.63 41.33
C LEU A 7 -13.68 34.95 40.55
N LYS A 8 -13.36 34.15 39.52
CA LYS A 8 -12.21 34.41 38.63
C LYS A 8 -12.34 35.70 37.83
N GLU A 9 -13.55 36.07 37.40
CA GLU A 9 -13.79 37.36 36.74
C GLU A 9 -13.70 38.54 37.72
N VAL A 10 -14.19 38.38 38.95
CA VAL A 10 -14.15 39.42 40.00
C VAL A 10 -12.71 39.71 40.45
N GLU A 11 -11.82 38.71 40.44
CA GLU A 11 -10.39 38.89 40.69
C GLU A 11 -9.70 39.69 39.57
N ASN A 12 -10.24 39.68 38.35
CA ASN A 12 -9.64 40.34 37.19
C ASN A 12 -10.15 41.80 37.03
N SER A 13 -9.80 42.65 38.00
CA SER A 13 -10.42 43.97 38.20
C SER A 13 -9.72 45.15 37.51
N ARG A 14 -8.58 44.96 36.84
CA ARG A 14 -7.81 46.03 36.19
C ARG A 14 -7.38 45.66 34.76
N PRO A 15 -7.41 46.58 33.79
CA PRO A 15 -6.77 46.40 32.48
C PRO A 15 -5.26 46.26 32.68
N LYS A 16 -4.65 45.24 32.08
CA LYS A 16 -3.22 44.90 32.25
C LYS A 16 -2.36 45.29 31.03
N GLY A 17 -2.99 45.57 29.88
CA GLY A 17 -2.32 45.90 28.62
C GLY A 17 -2.12 47.38 28.34
N MET A 18 -1.99 48.25 29.35
CA MET A 18 -1.84 49.70 29.11
C MET A 18 -0.56 50.05 28.33
N ASP A 19 0.46 49.19 28.38
CA ASP A 19 1.74 49.38 27.69
C ASP A 19 1.73 48.90 26.23
N ASP A 20 0.66 48.22 25.79
CA ASP A 20 0.48 47.71 24.43
C ASP A 20 -0.92 48.09 23.90
N ILE A 21 -0.94 49.08 23.02
CA ILE A 21 -2.18 49.65 22.46
C ILE A 21 -2.98 48.59 21.69
N ASP A 22 -2.31 47.70 20.93
CA ASP A 22 -3.01 46.72 20.11
C ASP A 22 -3.70 45.66 20.97
N TRP A 23 -3.02 45.16 22.01
CA TRP A 23 -3.65 44.28 22.99
C TRP A 23 -4.86 44.96 23.65
N LEU A 24 -4.71 46.21 24.14
CA LEU A 24 -5.81 46.92 24.77
C LEU A 24 -7.02 47.06 23.83
N LEU A 25 -6.79 47.31 22.54
CA LEU A 25 -7.85 47.39 21.53
C LEU A 25 -8.51 46.02 21.26
N VAL A 26 -7.76 44.91 21.34
CA VAL A 26 -8.34 43.54 21.30
C VAL A 26 -9.27 43.33 22.50
N GLU A 27 -8.84 43.65 23.73
CA GLU A 27 -9.66 43.52 24.94
C GLU A 27 -10.95 44.33 24.85
N ILE A 28 -10.84 45.60 24.43
CA ILE A 28 -11.99 46.51 24.30
C ILE A 28 -12.97 46.02 23.23
N SER A 29 -12.48 45.67 22.03
CA SER A 29 -13.35 45.26 20.92
C SER A 29 -14.14 43.98 21.21
N THR A 30 -13.67 43.17 22.15
CA THR A 30 -14.19 41.84 22.43
C THR A 30 -14.74 41.68 23.83
N ASN A 31 -14.69 42.75 24.62
CA ASN A 31 -15.26 42.87 25.96
C ASN A 31 -14.80 41.77 26.93
N PHE A 32 -13.49 41.57 27.03
CA PHE A 32 -12.87 40.72 28.07
C PHE A 32 -11.64 41.40 28.69
N LEU A 33 -11.21 40.90 29.85
CA LEU A 33 -9.93 41.25 30.47
C LEU A 33 -9.03 40.01 30.54
N ALA A 34 -7.78 40.12 30.08
CA ALA A 34 -6.80 39.04 30.13
C ALA A 34 -6.42 38.73 31.59
N ARG A 35 -6.29 37.44 31.90
CA ARG A 35 -5.89 36.93 33.23
C ARG A 35 -4.38 37.00 33.38
N ASP A 36 -3.86 37.05 34.62
CA ASP A 36 -2.40 37.14 34.87
C ASP A 36 -1.61 36.07 34.11
N VAL A 37 -2.06 34.82 34.19
CA VAL A 37 -1.41 33.71 33.48
C VAL A 37 -1.39 33.90 31.96
N GLN A 38 -2.43 34.51 31.36
CA GLN A 38 -2.46 34.79 29.92
C GLN A 38 -1.49 35.92 29.55
N VAL A 39 -1.33 36.90 30.44
CA VAL A 39 -0.41 38.03 30.29
C VAL A 39 1.04 37.56 30.40
N ASP A 40 1.37 36.74 31.39
CA ASP A 40 2.73 36.23 31.57
C ASP A 40 3.16 35.39 30.36
N VAL A 41 2.26 34.56 29.87
CA VAL A 41 2.45 33.74 28.66
C VAL A 41 2.57 34.61 27.41
N PHE A 42 1.75 35.66 27.27
CA PHE A 42 1.87 36.63 26.17
C PHE A 42 3.26 37.30 26.15
N LYS A 43 3.73 37.79 27.30
CA LYS A 43 5.02 38.47 27.42
C LYS A 43 6.18 37.54 27.06
N GLU A 44 6.15 36.31 27.58
CA GLU A 44 7.17 35.29 27.30
C GLU A 44 7.17 34.88 25.82
N MET A 45 6.01 34.83 25.15
CA MET A 45 5.95 34.50 23.72
C MET A 45 6.37 35.64 22.79
N ILE A 46 6.13 36.90 23.16
CA ILE A 46 6.65 38.03 22.37
C ILE A 46 8.17 38.11 22.51
N ASN A 47 8.68 38.01 23.74
CA ASN A 47 10.09 38.13 24.03
C ASN A 47 10.57 36.97 24.92
N PRO A 48 10.93 35.81 24.32
CA PRO A 48 11.38 34.64 25.06
C PRO A 48 12.59 34.93 25.94
N SER A 49 12.48 34.62 27.24
CA SER A 49 13.53 34.83 28.25
C SER A 49 14.84 34.11 27.92
N GLN A 50 14.74 32.95 27.26
CA GLN A 50 15.88 32.11 26.88
C GLN A 50 16.44 32.43 25.48
N ALA A 51 15.92 33.46 24.79
CA ALA A 51 16.35 33.86 23.45
C ALA A 51 16.46 32.68 22.44
N ARG A 52 15.48 31.78 22.47
CA ARG A 52 15.39 30.59 21.60
C ARG A 52 13.93 30.27 21.26
N ASN A 53 13.72 29.41 20.28
CA ASN A 53 12.38 28.92 19.95
C ASN A 53 11.79 28.17 21.16
N SER A 54 10.54 28.49 21.50
CA SER A 54 9.90 27.99 22.72
C SER A 54 8.45 27.55 22.53
N VAL A 55 8.04 26.52 23.28
CA VAL A 55 6.65 26.10 23.42
C VAL A 55 6.21 26.33 24.84
N LEU A 56 5.07 26.99 25.02
CA LEU A 56 4.45 27.20 26.32
C LEU A 56 3.26 26.25 26.51
N GLN A 57 3.03 25.85 27.76
CA GLN A 57 1.83 25.10 28.11
C GLN A 57 0.74 26.06 28.58
N LEU A 58 -0.51 25.79 28.19
CA LEU A 58 -1.68 26.40 28.82
C LEU A 58 -2.80 25.37 28.84
N ASN A 59 -3.64 25.33 29.87
CA ASN A 59 -4.68 24.32 29.96
C ASN A 59 -5.72 24.51 28.83
N MET A 60 -6.43 23.44 28.48
CA MET A 60 -7.47 23.52 27.45
C MET A 60 -8.64 24.36 27.93
N GLY A 61 -9.09 25.31 27.11
CA GLY A 61 -10.18 26.22 27.45
C GLY A 61 -9.74 27.47 28.23
N GLU A 62 -8.44 27.66 28.46
CA GLU A 62 -7.90 28.87 29.09
C GLU A 62 -7.66 30.03 28.11
N GLY A 63 -8.09 29.90 26.84
CA GLY A 63 -8.09 30.99 25.88
C GLY A 63 -6.83 31.13 25.02
N LYS A 64 -6.04 30.06 24.81
CA LYS A 64 -4.87 30.06 23.92
C LYS A 64 -5.13 30.73 22.55
N SER A 65 -5.99 30.10 21.75
CA SER A 65 -6.32 30.54 20.40
C SER A 65 -7.23 31.77 20.40
N SER A 66 -8.13 31.91 21.38
CA SER A 66 -9.16 32.96 21.39
C SER A 66 -8.75 34.28 22.03
N VAL A 67 -7.71 34.28 22.86
CA VAL A 67 -7.21 35.45 23.58
C VAL A 67 -5.75 35.71 23.22
N ILE A 68 -4.87 34.74 23.48
CA ILE A 68 -3.42 34.99 23.44
C ILE A 68 -2.92 35.12 21.99
N VAL A 69 -3.32 34.23 21.07
CA VAL A 69 -2.90 34.28 19.66
C VAL A 69 -3.28 35.63 19.00
N PRO A 70 -4.53 36.13 19.08
CA PRO A 70 -4.89 37.45 18.55
C PRO A 70 -4.04 38.58 19.13
N MET A 71 -3.81 38.58 20.45
CA MET A 71 -3.00 39.60 21.12
C MET A 71 -1.56 39.60 20.59
N ILE A 72 -0.89 38.43 20.57
CA ILE A 72 0.49 38.32 20.06
C ILE A 72 0.54 38.72 18.59
N ALA A 73 -0.39 38.20 17.78
CA ALA A 73 -0.38 38.42 16.34
C ALA A 73 -0.57 39.90 15.98
N SER A 74 -1.42 40.63 16.71
CA SER A 74 -1.58 42.08 16.51
C SER A 74 -0.35 42.87 16.96
N SER A 75 0.13 42.61 18.18
CA SER A 75 1.24 43.37 18.77
C SER A 75 2.56 43.18 18.03
N MET A 76 2.79 41.99 17.46
CA MET A 76 4.01 41.69 16.70
C MET A 76 3.97 42.16 15.24
N ALA A 77 2.79 42.53 14.71
CA ALA A 77 2.64 42.96 13.32
C ALA A 77 3.01 44.44 13.15
N ASP A 78 4.23 44.80 13.52
CA ASP A 78 4.72 46.18 13.66
C ASP A 78 5.17 46.85 12.34
N GLY A 79 5.09 46.14 11.21
CA GLY A 79 5.61 46.62 9.91
C GLY A 79 7.01 46.12 9.56
N SER A 80 7.76 45.60 10.53
CA SER A 80 9.13 45.11 10.38
C SER A 80 9.24 43.60 10.25
N LYS A 81 8.21 42.86 10.71
CA LYS A 81 8.16 41.39 10.70
C LYS A 81 6.93 40.88 9.95
N LEU A 82 7.09 39.78 9.22
CA LEU A 82 5.96 39.04 8.66
C LEU A 82 5.43 38.08 9.72
N VAL A 83 4.36 38.45 10.42
CA VAL A 83 3.71 37.59 11.42
C VAL A 83 2.91 36.49 10.74
N ARG A 84 3.25 35.24 11.05
CA ARG A 84 2.56 34.05 10.52
C ARG A 84 1.95 33.24 11.66
N VAL A 85 0.63 33.06 11.60
CA VAL A 85 -0.11 32.18 12.51
C VAL A 85 -0.24 30.82 11.82
N VAL A 86 0.53 29.84 12.29
CA VAL A 86 0.60 28.49 11.73
C VAL A 86 -0.38 27.60 12.47
N VAL A 87 -1.33 27.01 11.72
CA VAL A 87 -2.40 26.19 12.28
C VAL A 87 -2.62 24.93 11.47
N LEU A 88 -3.12 23.89 12.14
CA LEU A 88 -3.59 22.68 11.48
C LEU A 88 -4.71 23.00 10.49
N LYS A 89 -4.75 22.26 9.39
CA LYS A 89 -5.74 22.44 8.31
C LYS A 89 -7.20 22.42 8.79
N ALA A 90 -7.52 21.56 9.76
CA ALA A 90 -8.85 21.49 10.36
C ALA A 90 -9.24 22.77 11.13
N LEU A 91 -8.25 23.48 11.71
CA LEU A 91 -8.45 24.70 12.50
C LEU A 91 -8.31 25.98 11.66
N CYS A 92 -7.77 25.88 10.43
CA CYS A 92 -7.42 27.03 9.61
C CYS A 92 -8.58 28.00 9.35
N ASN A 93 -9.76 27.48 8.98
CA ASN A 93 -10.93 28.33 8.73
C ASN A 93 -11.43 28.99 10.01
N GLN A 94 -11.45 28.25 11.13
CA GLN A 94 -11.88 28.78 12.42
C GLN A 94 -10.91 29.88 12.91
N MET A 95 -9.60 29.64 12.82
CA MET A 95 -8.57 30.62 13.19
C MET A 95 -8.65 31.87 12.30
N PHE A 96 -8.84 31.71 10.99
CA PHE A 96 -9.00 32.85 10.09
C PHE A 96 -10.18 33.72 10.48
N GLN A 97 -11.36 33.13 10.71
CA GLN A 97 -12.56 33.87 11.13
C GLN A 97 -12.38 34.52 12.51
N LEU A 98 -11.73 33.80 13.43
CA LEU A 98 -11.42 34.30 14.76
C LEU A 98 -10.49 35.52 14.69
N LEU A 99 -9.41 35.48 13.92
CA LEU A 99 -8.52 36.62 13.76
C LEU A 99 -9.25 37.80 13.10
N VAL A 100 -10.04 37.57 12.05
CA VAL A 100 -10.84 38.64 11.41
C VAL A 100 -11.77 39.32 12.42
N ASP A 101 -12.50 38.54 13.24
CA ASP A 101 -13.38 39.07 14.29
C ASP A 101 -12.61 39.91 15.34
N ARG A 102 -11.42 39.45 15.72
CA ARG A 102 -10.67 39.97 16.87
C ARG A 102 -9.74 41.13 16.54
N VAL A 103 -9.14 41.15 15.35
CA VAL A 103 -8.08 42.10 15.01
C VAL A 103 -8.42 43.02 13.84
N SER A 104 -9.45 42.75 13.04
CA SER A 104 -9.80 43.63 11.89
C SER A 104 -10.72 44.79 12.26
N ASN A 105 -11.21 44.86 13.50
CA ASN A 105 -12.04 45.95 14.01
C ASN A 105 -11.17 47.11 14.53
N LEU A 106 -11.20 47.39 15.84
CA LEU A 106 -10.51 48.56 16.42
C LEU A 106 -8.99 48.54 16.20
N VAL A 107 -8.38 47.35 16.22
CA VAL A 107 -6.94 47.15 15.97
C VAL A 107 -6.57 47.37 14.50
N ASN A 108 -7.54 47.26 13.58
CA ASN A 108 -7.40 47.50 12.15
C ASN A 108 -6.26 46.72 11.46
N ARG A 109 -6.11 45.44 11.81
CA ARG A 109 -5.12 44.53 11.21
C ARG A 109 -5.78 43.69 10.11
N ARG A 110 -5.16 43.68 8.92
CA ARG A 110 -5.64 42.85 7.79
C ARG A 110 -5.13 41.42 7.92
N VAL A 111 -6.04 40.45 7.80
CA VAL A 111 -5.71 39.02 7.81
C VAL A 111 -5.55 38.53 6.38
N PHE A 112 -4.38 37.95 6.07
CA PHE A 112 -4.03 37.34 4.79
C PHE A 112 -4.11 35.82 4.90
N TYR A 113 -4.38 35.16 3.77
CA TYR A 113 -4.32 33.71 3.65
C TYR A 113 -3.69 33.36 2.31
N MET A 114 -2.70 32.45 2.35
CA MET A 114 -1.91 32.12 1.18
C MET A 114 -1.64 30.61 1.09
N PRO A 115 -2.50 29.86 0.37
CA PRO A 115 -2.27 28.45 0.15
C PRO A 115 -1.16 28.23 -0.88
N PHE A 116 -0.28 27.28 -0.59
CA PHE A 116 0.81 26.89 -1.47
C PHE A 116 0.94 25.37 -1.51
N SER A 117 1.16 24.80 -2.70
CA SER A 117 1.37 23.37 -2.91
C SER A 117 2.17 23.15 -4.20
N ARG A 118 2.75 21.95 -4.39
CA ARG A 118 3.48 21.59 -5.63
C ARG A 118 2.67 21.74 -6.91
N ARG A 119 1.33 21.68 -6.82
CA ARG A 119 0.42 21.79 -7.97
C ARG A 119 0.38 23.17 -8.60
N LEU A 120 0.84 24.20 -7.88
CA LEU A 120 0.89 25.56 -8.41
C LEU A 120 1.91 25.61 -9.55
N LYS A 121 1.48 26.02 -10.74
CA LYS A 121 2.40 26.31 -11.84
C LYS A 121 3.05 27.64 -11.56
N ILE A 122 4.36 27.60 -11.33
CA ILE A 122 5.12 28.76 -10.93
C ILE A 122 5.89 29.28 -12.14
N ASP A 123 5.62 30.54 -12.47
CA ASP A 123 6.42 31.35 -13.37
C ASP A 123 6.93 32.59 -12.60
N GLU A 124 7.70 33.42 -13.30
CA GLU A 124 8.27 34.63 -12.74
C GLU A 124 7.21 35.60 -12.19
N THR A 125 6.06 35.72 -12.88
CA THR A 125 4.98 36.63 -12.49
C THR A 125 4.29 36.17 -11.21
N VAL A 126 4.10 34.86 -11.06
CA VAL A 126 3.51 34.26 -9.86
C VAL A 126 4.45 34.48 -8.67
N ILE A 127 5.75 34.22 -8.80
CA ILE A 127 6.71 34.42 -7.68
C ILE A 127 6.78 35.89 -7.28
N ALA A 128 6.85 36.80 -8.25
CA ALA A 128 6.84 38.23 -7.98
C ALA A 128 5.57 38.66 -7.23
N THR A 129 4.41 38.08 -7.60
CA THR A 129 3.14 38.32 -6.88
C THR A 129 3.20 37.77 -5.45
N ILE A 130 3.74 36.56 -5.27
CA ILE A 130 3.91 35.95 -3.94
C ILE A 130 4.79 36.83 -3.05
N GLN A 131 5.93 37.27 -3.56
CA GLN A 131 6.86 38.15 -2.85
C GLN A 131 6.20 39.49 -2.51
N SER A 132 5.50 40.11 -3.47
CA SER A 132 4.77 41.37 -3.25
C SER A 132 3.71 41.23 -2.15
N LEU A 133 3.01 40.10 -2.07
CA LEU A 133 2.00 39.86 -1.03
C LEU A 133 2.64 39.68 0.35
N TYR A 134 3.78 38.99 0.46
CA TYR A 134 4.52 38.91 1.72
C TYR A 134 4.99 40.29 2.18
N GLU A 135 5.54 41.08 1.27
CA GLU A 135 5.98 42.44 1.59
C GLU A 135 4.81 43.37 1.92
N GLU A 136 3.68 43.29 1.21
CA GLU A 136 2.48 44.07 1.51
C GLU A 136 1.94 43.69 2.89
N CYS A 137 1.82 42.40 3.18
CA CYS A 137 1.39 41.90 4.48
C CYS A 137 2.28 42.45 5.60
N MET A 138 3.60 42.38 5.43
CA MET A 138 4.55 42.94 6.40
C MET A 138 4.39 44.46 6.53
N LYS A 139 4.51 45.22 5.43
CA LYS A 139 4.48 46.70 5.43
C LYS A 139 3.18 47.29 5.99
N LYS A 140 2.05 46.58 5.84
CA LYS A 140 0.74 46.99 6.38
C LYS A 140 0.50 46.50 7.81
N GLY A 141 1.45 45.81 8.43
CA GLY A 141 1.26 45.19 9.73
C GLY A 141 0.10 44.19 9.71
N GLY A 142 -0.02 43.41 8.63
CA GLY A 142 -1.00 42.35 8.48
C GLY A 142 -0.55 41.04 9.11
N ILE A 143 -1.50 40.11 9.25
CA ILE A 143 -1.29 38.79 9.85
C ILE A 143 -1.54 37.74 8.78
N LEU A 144 -0.58 36.84 8.56
CA LEU A 144 -0.70 35.78 7.58
C LEU A 144 -1.09 34.46 8.26
N VAL A 145 -2.27 33.92 7.94
CA VAL A 145 -2.67 32.57 8.38
C VAL A 145 -2.11 31.55 7.39
N VAL A 146 -1.37 30.57 7.90
CA VAL A 146 -0.70 29.55 7.07
C VAL A 146 -0.86 28.15 7.66
N GLN A 147 -0.71 27.14 6.81
CA GLN A 147 -0.66 25.74 7.20
C GLN A 147 0.79 25.24 7.10
N PRO A 148 1.18 24.23 7.90
CA PRO A 148 2.51 23.61 7.82
C PRO A 148 2.89 23.20 6.38
N GLU A 149 1.95 22.60 5.65
CA GLU A 149 2.13 22.15 4.27
C GLU A 149 2.51 23.29 3.31
N HIS A 150 1.97 24.50 3.52
CA HIS A 150 2.28 25.65 2.66
C HIS A 150 3.74 26.10 2.82
N ILE A 151 4.25 26.15 4.06
CA ILE A 151 5.62 26.56 4.36
C ILE A 151 6.62 25.54 3.81
N LEU A 152 6.37 24.26 4.11
CA LEU A 152 7.25 23.17 3.70
C LEU A 152 7.26 22.99 2.17
N SER A 153 6.09 23.06 1.54
CA SER A 153 5.95 22.95 0.08
C SER A 153 6.66 24.11 -0.65
N PHE A 154 6.58 25.34 -0.11
CA PHE A 154 7.34 26.47 -0.64
C PHE A 154 8.86 26.26 -0.55
N ARG A 155 9.35 25.65 0.55
CA ARG A 155 10.76 25.28 0.69
C ARG A 155 11.18 24.25 -0.36
N LEU A 156 10.42 23.16 -0.46
CA LEU A 156 10.69 22.07 -1.40
C LEU A 156 10.63 22.53 -2.85
N MET A 157 9.71 23.42 -3.21
CA MET A 157 9.60 23.95 -4.57
C MET A 157 10.85 24.72 -5.02
N GLY A 158 11.44 25.52 -4.14
CA GLY A 158 12.71 26.20 -4.46
C GLY A 158 13.81 25.20 -4.78
N LEU A 159 13.91 24.12 -3.99
CA LEU A 159 14.89 23.05 -4.20
C LEU A 159 14.60 22.23 -5.45
N ASP A 160 13.35 21.86 -5.69
CA ASP A 160 12.88 21.11 -6.86
C ASP A 160 13.35 21.79 -8.15
N ARG A 161 13.12 23.11 -8.27
CA ARG A 161 13.56 23.91 -9.42
C ARG A 161 15.07 24.03 -9.57
N ILE A 162 15.81 24.11 -8.46
CA ILE A 162 17.28 24.09 -8.50
C ILE A 162 17.78 22.74 -9.03
N VAL A 163 17.13 21.66 -8.62
CA VAL A 163 17.51 20.27 -8.87
C VAL A 163 17.16 19.80 -10.29
N GLU A 164 16.00 20.17 -10.83
CA GLU A 164 15.54 19.77 -12.17
C GLU A 164 16.38 20.39 -13.30
N SER A 165 16.94 21.60 -13.09
CA SER A 165 17.74 22.32 -14.10
C SER A 165 19.01 21.58 -14.59
N ASN A 166 19.50 20.60 -13.82
CA ASN A 166 20.63 19.75 -14.22
C ASN A 166 20.25 18.63 -15.22
N LEU A 167 18.95 18.40 -15.49
CA LEU A 167 18.47 17.27 -16.29
C LEU A 167 18.10 17.66 -17.73
N HIS A 168 17.84 18.94 -18.01
CA HIS A 168 17.41 19.40 -19.31
C HIS A 168 18.17 20.67 -19.68
N GLY A 169 19.09 20.58 -20.65
CA GLY A 169 19.80 21.72 -21.25
C GLY A 169 18.89 22.63 -22.09
N LEU A 170 17.79 23.10 -21.50
CA LEU A 170 16.89 24.11 -22.05
C LEU A 170 17.34 25.51 -21.60
N GLN A 171 16.91 26.53 -22.35
CA GLN A 171 17.37 27.93 -22.30
C GLN A 171 17.60 28.43 -20.87
N GLU A 172 18.87 28.70 -20.55
CA GLU A 172 19.36 28.98 -19.21
C GLU A 172 18.79 30.26 -18.58
N ASP A 173 18.21 31.19 -19.34
CA ASP A 173 17.94 32.54 -18.81
C ASP A 173 16.66 32.65 -17.96
N ASP A 174 15.53 32.11 -18.42
CA ASP A 174 14.22 32.27 -17.74
C ASP A 174 14.07 31.38 -16.49
N GLU A 175 14.47 30.10 -16.58
CA GLU A 175 14.43 29.18 -15.42
C GLU A 175 15.42 29.62 -14.33
N ASN A 176 16.55 30.23 -14.69
CA ASN A 176 17.46 30.82 -13.71
C ASN A 176 16.88 32.06 -13.02
N SER A 177 15.99 32.83 -13.65
CA SER A 177 15.32 33.96 -12.98
C SER A 177 14.36 33.46 -11.90
N VAL A 178 13.44 32.54 -12.27
CA VAL A 178 12.47 31.90 -11.36
C VAL A 178 13.17 31.25 -10.17
N ARG A 179 14.25 30.50 -10.41
CA ARG A 179 15.08 29.86 -9.39
C ARG A 179 15.66 30.87 -8.39
N ARG A 180 16.30 31.94 -8.90
CA ARG A 180 16.90 32.99 -8.06
C ARG A 180 15.84 33.70 -7.21
N GLN A 181 14.67 33.98 -7.77
CA GLN A 181 13.58 34.62 -7.03
C GLN A 181 13.06 33.73 -5.91
N LEU A 182 12.84 32.42 -6.15
CA LEU A 182 12.42 31.50 -5.08
C LEU A 182 13.43 31.44 -3.92
N ILE A 183 14.73 31.36 -4.22
CA ILE A 183 15.78 31.35 -3.20
C ILE A 183 15.79 32.68 -2.43
N ASN A 184 15.67 33.81 -3.14
CA ASN A 184 15.63 35.13 -2.51
C ASN A 184 14.41 35.28 -1.60
N SER A 185 13.23 34.81 -2.02
CA SER A 185 12.03 34.79 -1.18
C SER A 185 12.20 33.88 0.04
N GLN A 186 12.86 32.72 -0.09
CA GLN A 186 13.15 31.86 1.06
C GLN A 186 14.09 32.53 2.07
N ARG A 187 15.16 33.19 1.59
CA ARG A 187 16.07 33.97 2.45
C ARG A 187 15.34 35.12 3.13
N TRP A 188 14.48 35.82 2.39
CA TRP A 188 13.64 36.88 2.94
C TRP A 188 12.73 36.35 4.05
N LEU A 189 12.09 35.20 3.86
CA LEU A 189 11.28 34.57 4.91
C LEU A 189 12.11 34.15 6.13
N GLN A 190 13.34 33.66 5.94
CA GLN A 190 14.23 33.29 7.05
C GLN A 190 14.62 34.50 7.91
N GLN A 191 14.76 35.67 7.28
CA GLN A 191 15.10 36.92 7.96
C GLN A 191 13.87 37.57 8.64
N TYR A 192 12.76 37.75 7.91
CA TYR A 192 11.66 38.60 8.35
C TYR A 192 10.47 37.86 8.97
N ALA A 193 10.33 36.54 8.83
CA ALA A 193 9.15 35.83 9.32
C ALA A 193 9.19 35.58 10.84
N ARG A 194 8.07 35.86 11.51
CA ARG A 194 7.82 35.51 12.92
C ARG A 194 6.68 34.51 13.01
N ASP A 195 6.99 33.29 13.46
CA ASP A 195 6.03 32.19 13.47
C ASP A 195 5.40 31.99 14.86
N ILE A 196 4.06 31.90 14.87
CA ILE A 196 3.24 31.55 16.04
C ILE A 196 2.54 30.23 15.73
N LEU A 197 2.89 29.17 16.46
CA LEU A 197 2.32 27.84 16.27
C LEU A 197 1.17 27.59 17.26
N ASP A 198 -0.01 27.22 16.78
CA ASP A 198 -1.13 26.73 17.61
C ASP A 198 -1.24 25.21 17.49
N GLU A 199 -1.30 24.49 18.61
CA GLU A 199 -1.22 23.02 18.68
C GLU A 199 0.15 22.46 18.19
N CYS A 200 1.24 22.96 18.80
CA CYS A 200 2.63 22.57 18.47
C CYS A 200 2.88 21.06 18.51
N ASP A 201 2.23 20.36 19.44
CA ASP A 201 2.33 18.92 19.63
C ASP A 201 1.96 18.13 18.35
N GLU A 202 0.98 18.62 17.59
CA GLU A 202 0.57 18.03 16.32
C GLU A 202 1.33 18.59 15.13
N ILE A 203 1.57 19.91 15.10
CA ILE A 203 2.28 20.58 13.98
C ILE A 203 3.72 20.02 13.85
N LEU A 204 4.36 19.75 14.98
CA LEU A 204 5.75 19.28 15.04
C LEU A 204 5.84 17.77 15.26
N HIS A 205 4.73 17.05 15.19
CA HIS A 205 4.71 15.60 15.41
C HIS A 205 5.57 14.89 14.35
N VAL A 206 6.37 13.92 14.80
CA VAL A 206 7.26 13.12 13.95
C VAL A 206 6.57 12.34 12.81
N ARG A 207 5.25 12.14 12.86
CA ARG A 207 4.50 11.45 11.79
C ARG A 207 4.33 12.34 10.56
N TYR A 208 4.46 13.66 10.75
CA TYR A 208 4.28 14.62 9.68
C TYR A 208 5.60 14.83 8.92
N GLN A 209 5.57 14.45 7.65
CA GLN A 209 6.67 14.65 6.71
C GLN A 209 6.09 14.98 5.34
N LEU A 210 6.57 16.04 4.71
CA LEU A 210 6.19 16.43 3.36
C LEU A 210 7.27 15.99 2.37
N ILE A 211 6.86 15.29 1.31
CA ILE A 211 7.75 14.67 0.33
C ILE A 211 7.40 15.12 -1.09
N TYR A 212 8.40 15.56 -1.84
CA TYR A 212 8.33 15.71 -3.29
C TYR A 212 8.98 14.50 -3.95
N THR A 213 8.21 13.72 -4.67
CA THR A 213 8.77 12.61 -5.45
C THR A 213 9.43 13.11 -6.73
N MET A 214 10.57 12.52 -7.09
CA MET A 214 11.42 12.97 -8.19
C MET A 214 11.67 11.87 -9.22
N GLY A 215 11.76 12.26 -10.49
CA GLY A 215 12.01 11.36 -11.61
C GLY A 215 10.78 10.57 -12.07
N ARG A 216 10.98 9.69 -13.06
CA ARG A 216 9.89 8.96 -13.72
C ARG A 216 9.31 7.85 -12.83
N GLN A 217 7.99 7.74 -12.82
CA GLN A 217 7.30 6.66 -12.12
C GLN A 217 7.67 5.28 -12.66
N GLY A 218 8.07 4.38 -11.77
CA GLY A 218 8.36 2.97 -12.05
C GLY A 218 7.37 2.03 -11.34
N LEU A 219 7.25 0.81 -11.86
CA LEU A 219 6.60 -0.28 -11.12
C LEU A 219 7.48 -0.72 -9.95
N LEU A 220 6.87 -1.27 -8.90
CA LEU A 220 7.58 -1.89 -7.79
C LEU A 220 8.45 -3.07 -8.28
N GLU A 221 9.54 -3.33 -7.55
CA GLU A 221 10.38 -4.50 -7.81
C GLU A 221 9.55 -5.80 -7.70
N ASP A 222 9.84 -6.75 -8.60
CA ASP A 222 9.19 -8.07 -8.68
C ASP A 222 7.69 -8.03 -8.99
N HIS A 223 7.25 -6.97 -9.68
CA HIS A 223 5.92 -6.90 -10.27
C HIS A 223 5.64 -8.02 -11.29
N PRO A 224 4.45 -8.66 -11.27
CA PRO A 224 3.33 -8.53 -10.34
C PRO A 224 3.44 -9.41 -9.08
N ASN A 225 4.43 -10.31 -9.02
CA ASN A 225 4.60 -11.30 -7.96
C ASN A 225 4.53 -10.70 -6.55
N ARG A 226 5.03 -9.47 -6.38
CA ARG A 226 5.04 -8.78 -5.09
C ARG A 226 3.67 -8.71 -4.41
N TRP A 227 2.63 -8.24 -5.10
CA TRP A 227 1.29 -8.16 -4.50
C TRP A 227 0.52 -9.47 -4.59
N THR A 228 0.69 -10.25 -5.65
CA THR A 228 0.02 -11.55 -5.76
C THR A 228 0.49 -12.51 -4.66
N THR A 229 1.75 -12.44 -4.24
CA THR A 229 2.25 -13.21 -3.10
C THR A 229 1.67 -12.73 -1.78
N ILE A 230 1.48 -11.42 -1.57
CA ILE A 230 0.78 -10.91 -0.39
C ILE A 230 -0.67 -11.42 -0.33
N GLN A 231 -1.39 -11.40 -1.46
CA GLN A 231 -2.75 -11.94 -1.57
C GLN A 231 -2.82 -13.45 -1.29
N GLU A 232 -1.86 -14.23 -1.80
CA GLU A 232 -1.76 -15.67 -1.50
C GLU A 232 -1.46 -15.94 -0.02
N VAL A 233 -0.62 -15.12 0.61
CA VAL A 233 -0.35 -15.21 2.05
C VAL A 233 -1.60 -14.91 2.86
N PHE A 234 -2.40 -13.89 2.50
CA PHE A 234 -3.71 -13.65 3.15
C PHE A 234 -4.69 -14.81 2.97
N SER A 235 -4.68 -15.45 1.80
CA SER A 235 -5.50 -16.64 1.55
C SER A 235 -5.11 -17.81 2.48
N LEU A 236 -3.82 -18.02 2.73
CA LEU A 236 -3.33 -19.03 3.67
C LEU A 236 -3.64 -18.67 5.13
N LEU A 237 -3.52 -17.39 5.50
CA LEU A 237 -3.91 -16.91 6.83
C LEU A 237 -5.39 -17.19 7.12
N LEU A 238 -6.26 -16.98 6.12
CA LEU A 238 -7.68 -17.26 6.22
C LEU A 238 -7.97 -18.75 6.45
N GLU A 239 -7.25 -19.65 5.78
CA GLU A 239 -7.39 -21.10 5.93
C GLU A 239 -6.97 -21.60 7.32
N HIS A 240 -5.88 -21.05 7.87
CA HIS A 240 -5.32 -21.49 9.15
C HIS A 240 -5.93 -20.80 10.39
N ALA A 241 -6.57 -19.64 10.24
CA ALA A 241 -7.14 -18.90 11.37
C ALA A 241 -8.13 -19.70 12.24
N PRO A 242 -9.06 -20.52 11.68
CA PRO A 242 -9.95 -21.37 12.48
C PRO A 242 -9.21 -22.41 13.33
N GLU A 243 -8.18 -23.07 12.77
CA GLU A 243 -7.36 -24.05 13.50
C GLU A 243 -6.64 -23.38 14.69
N VAL A 244 -6.05 -22.20 14.45
CA VAL A 244 -5.36 -21.45 15.51
C VAL A 244 -6.34 -20.96 16.57
N LYS A 245 -7.55 -20.54 16.20
CA LYS A 245 -8.60 -20.15 17.15
C LYS A 245 -9.05 -21.32 18.02
N GLN A 246 -9.13 -22.52 17.47
CA GLN A 246 -9.46 -23.72 18.26
C GLN A 246 -8.38 -24.04 19.31
N ARG A 247 -7.10 -23.92 18.95
CA ARG A 247 -5.97 -24.20 19.86
C ARG A 247 -5.67 -23.07 20.85
N HIS A 248 -5.93 -21.83 20.44
CA HIS A 248 -5.72 -20.64 21.24
C HIS A 248 -6.96 -19.71 21.20
N PRO A 249 -8.06 -20.07 21.90
CA PRO A 249 -9.32 -19.31 21.83
C PRO A 249 -9.23 -17.84 22.23
N LEU A 250 -8.31 -17.51 23.14
CA LEU A 250 -8.02 -16.13 23.58
C LEU A 250 -6.85 -15.49 22.82
N GLY A 251 -6.16 -16.25 21.97
CA GLY A 251 -4.94 -15.82 21.27
C GLY A 251 -5.19 -15.19 19.91
N ILE A 252 -6.36 -15.43 19.32
CA ILE A 252 -6.78 -14.87 18.03
C ILE A 252 -8.27 -14.58 18.06
N HIS A 253 -8.66 -13.40 17.58
CA HIS A 253 -10.05 -13.03 17.39
C HIS A 253 -10.37 -13.03 15.89
N THR A 254 -11.49 -13.64 15.54
CA THR A 254 -12.08 -13.56 14.20
C THR A 254 -13.51 -13.08 14.36
N SER A 255 -13.84 -11.94 13.77
CA SER A 255 -15.22 -11.46 13.69
C SER A 255 -15.81 -11.91 12.35
N ASP A 256 -16.65 -12.94 12.41
CA ASP A 256 -17.47 -13.36 11.27
C ASP A 256 -18.77 -12.55 11.31
N ASP A 257 -19.22 -12.03 10.17
CA ASP A 257 -20.58 -11.50 10.06
C ASP A 257 -21.54 -12.69 9.87
N PRO A 258 -22.37 -13.05 10.88
CA PRO A 258 -23.30 -14.18 10.75
C PRO A 258 -24.35 -13.95 9.65
N ALA A 259 -24.61 -12.71 9.24
CA ALA A 259 -25.47 -12.40 8.10
C ALA A 259 -24.76 -12.59 6.75
N ARG A 260 -23.42 -12.65 6.73
CA ARG A 260 -22.60 -12.80 5.52
C ARG A 260 -21.46 -13.80 5.73
N PRO A 261 -21.74 -15.11 5.75
CA PRO A 261 -20.78 -16.19 6.10
C PRO A 261 -19.63 -16.42 5.09
N ARG A 262 -19.33 -15.43 4.22
CA ARG A 262 -18.34 -15.52 3.13
C ARG A 262 -17.48 -14.27 2.96
N VAL A 263 -17.59 -13.31 3.88
CA VAL A 263 -16.72 -12.12 3.92
C VAL A 263 -15.39 -12.53 4.57
N PHE A 264 -14.28 -11.95 4.09
CA PHE A 264 -13.00 -12.10 4.76
C PHE A 264 -13.12 -11.57 6.20
N PRO A 265 -12.99 -12.41 7.23
CA PRO A 265 -13.18 -11.98 8.61
C PRO A 265 -12.08 -11.02 9.02
N VAL A 266 -12.40 -10.12 9.95
CA VAL A 266 -11.35 -9.33 10.60
C VAL A 266 -10.58 -10.27 11.53
N ILE A 267 -9.33 -10.56 11.16
CA ILE A 267 -8.41 -11.40 11.92
C ILE A 267 -7.53 -10.50 12.77
N GLN A 268 -7.58 -10.67 14.09
CA GLN A 268 -6.69 -9.97 15.03
C GLN A 268 -5.95 -10.99 15.89
N ILE A 269 -4.63 -10.90 15.92
CA ILE A 269 -3.78 -11.78 16.71
C ILE A 269 -3.48 -11.08 18.04
N ILE A 270 -3.85 -11.72 19.14
CA ILE A 270 -3.77 -11.15 20.49
C ILE A 270 -2.50 -11.64 21.20
N SER A 271 -2.16 -12.92 21.06
CA SER A 271 -1.03 -13.51 21.78
C SER A 271 0.14 -13.89 20.87
N MET A 272 1.36 -13.78 21.41
CA MET A 272 2.58 -14.19 20.72
C MET A 272 2.55 -15.66 20.30
N LYS A 273 2.00 -16.54 21.15
CA LYS A 273 1.89 -17.98 20.86
C LYS A 273 1.01 -18.27 19.64
N ALA A 274 -0.14 -17.60 19.54
CA ALA A 274 -1.03 -17.73 18.39
C ALA A 274 -0.38 -17.16 17.11
N ARG A 275 0.36 -16.04 17.23
CA ARG A 275 1.12 -15.46 16.12
C ARG A 275 2.14 -16.42 15.54
N THR A 276 2.99 -16.99 16.40
CA THR A 276 4.03 -17.93 15.99
C THR A 276 3.42 -19.15 15.31
N LEU A 277 2.39 -19.76 15.91
CA LEU A 277 1.73 -20.93 15.32
C LEU A 277 1.13 -20.62 13.94
N LEU A 278 0.40 -19.51 13.81
CA LEU A 278 -0.23 -19.12 12.55
C LEU A 278 0.81 -18.91 11.44
N PHE A 279 1.90 -18.19 11.73
CA PHE A 279 2.95 -17.93 10.75
C PHE A 279 3.75 -19.20 10.42
N ASP A 280 3.99 -20.09 11.38
CA ASP A 280 4.66 -21.37 11.13
C ASP A 280 3.85 -22.28 10.19
N LEU A 281 2.52 -22.33 10.36
CA LEU A 281 1.63 -23.08 9.46
C LEU A 281 1.68 -22.51 8.04
N VAL A 282 1.53 -21.18 7.90
CA VAL A 282 1.60 -20.48 6.62
C VAL A 282 2.95 -20.69 5.92
N VAL A 283 4.07 -20.51 6.62
CA VAL A 283 5.41 -20.68 6.04
C VAL A 283 5.66 -22.13 5.63
N SER A 284 5.19 -23.10 6.42
CA SER A 284 5.33 -24.52 6.08
C SER A 284 4.56 -24.87 4.81
N ASP A 285 3.34 -24.35 4.65
CA ASP A 285 2.54 -24.48 3.43
C ASP A 285 3.22 -23.85 2.22
N ILE A 286 3.76 -22.64 2.38
CA ILE A 286 4.51 -21.93 1.33
C ILE A 286 5.70 -22.76 0.84
N LEU A 287 6.52 -23.26 1.75
CA LEU A 287 7.69 -24.11 1.43
C LEU A 287 7.30 -25.49 0.89
N SER A 288 6.02 -25.88 1.02
CA SER A 288 5.46 -27.09 0.41
C SER A 288 4.86 -26.85 -0.99
N GLY A 289 4.94 -25.62 -1.52
CA GLY A 289 4.51 -25.27 -2.88
C GLY A 289 3.10 -24.71 -3.01
N ARG A 290 2.52 -24.19 -1.91
CA ARG A 290 1.18 -23.59 -1.91
C ARG A 290 1.12 -22.21 -2.58
N LEU A 291 2.24 -21.50 -2.74
CA LEU A 291 2.29 -20.26 -3.53
C LEU A 291 2.27 -20.58 -5.03
N THR A 292 1.61 -19.76 -5.85
CA THR A 292 1.56 -19.94 -7.31
C THR A 292 2.62 -19.14 -8.08
N ASN A 293 3.32 -18.21 -7.41
CA ASN A 293 4.37 -17.40 -8.04
C ASN A 293 5.78 -17.98 -7.89
N TYR A 294 6.05 -18.78 -6.84
CA TYR A 294 7.38 -19.33 -6.55
C TYR A 294 7.36 -20.85 -6.28
N PRO A 295 8.28 -21.64 -6.86
CA PRO A 295 8.33 -23.10 -6.72
C PRO A 295 9.16 -23.55 -5.50
N PHE A 296 8.89 -23.02 -4.31
CA PHE A 296 9.69 -23.33 -3.11
C PHE A 296 9.66 -24.80 -2.68
N GLU A 297 8.70 -25.59 -3.17
CA GLU A 297 8.67 -27.03 -2.99
C GLU A 297 9.91 -27.74 -3.54
N ARG A 298 10.61 -27.12 -4.49
CA ARG A 298 11.83 -27.64 -5.12
C ARG A 298 13.10 -27.40 -4.30
N LEU A 299 13.06 -26.53 -3.30
CA LEU A 299 14.23 -26.29 -2.47
C LEU A 299 14.73 -27.63 -1.88
N PRO A 300 16.03 -27.95 -1.98
CA PRO A 300 16.63 -29.11 -1.33
C PRO A 300 16.26 -29.15 0.16
N LYS A 301 16.13 -30.35 0.74
CA LYS A 301 15.75 -30.49 2.16
C LYS A 301 16.63 -29.68 3.11
N GLU A 302 17.93 -29.64 2.84
CA GLU A 302 18.91 -28.87 3.61
C GLU A 302 18.65 -27.35 3.52
N LEU A 303 18.26 -26.85 2.35
CA LEU A 303 17.96 -25.43 2.13
C LEU A 303 16.57 -25.03 2.60
N LYS A 304 15.60 -25.96 2.67
CA LYS A 304 14.24 -25.67 3.17
C LYS A 304 14.25 -25.20 4.62
N GLN A 305 15.07 -25.82 5.47
CA GLN A 305 15.18 -25.38 6.86
C GLN A 305 15.82 -23.99 6.96
N ILE A 306 16.88 -23.73 6.17
CA ILE A 306 17.51 -22.40 6.10
C ILE A 306 16.51 -21.35 5.59
N ALA A 307 15.69 -21.68 4.58
CA ALA A 307 14.66 -20.79 4.07
C ALA A 307 13.57 -20.50 5.10
N LYS A 308 13.12 -21.53 5.85
CA LYS A 308 12.17 -21.35 6.96
C LYS A 308 12.74 -20.41 8.02
N ASP A 309 13.97 -20.67 8.46
CA ASP A 309 14.64 -19.85 9.46
C ASP A 309 14.85 -18.42 8.95
N PHE A 310 15.23 -18.26 7.69
CA PHE A 310 15.39 -16.95 7.05
C PHE A 310 14.08 -16.14 7.02
N ILE A 311 12.96 -16.77 6.67
CA ILE A 311 11.64 -16.11 6.62
C ILE A 311 11.13 -15.76 8.03
N CYS A 312 11.35 -16.63 9.02
CA CYS A 312 10.81 -16.48 10.36
C CYS A 312 11.71 -15.67 11.31
N ARG A 313 13.02 -15.55 11.04
CA ARG A 313 14.00 -14.94 11.94
C ARG A 313 14.74 -13.75 11.33
N ARG A 314 14.91 -12.71 12.15
CA ARG A 314 15.69 -11.51 11.80
C ARG A 314 17.20 -11.73 11.99
N ASP A 315 17.57 -12.43 13.05
CA ASP A 315 18.93 -12.61 13.57
C ASP A 315 19.70 -13.73 12.85
N MET A 316 19.80 -13.64 11.52
CA MET A 316 20.54 -14.60 10.70
C MET A 316 21.89 -14.02 10.25
N ARG A 317 22.96 -14.81 10.34
CA ARG A 317 24.29 -14.41 9.82
C ARG A 317 24.39 -14.67 8.32
N GLU A 318 25.18 -13.85 7.63
CA GLU A 318 25.39 -13.97 6.18
C GLU A 318 25.91 -15.36 5.78
N SER A 319 26.83 -15.94 6.58
CA SER A 319 27.36 -17.29 6.34
C SER A 319 26.31 -18.39 6.36
N GLN A 320 25.22 -18.22 7.13
CA GLN A 320 24.13 -19.20 7.22
C GLN A 320 23.20 -19.13 6.01
N VAL A 321 23.08 -17.97 5.37
CA VAL A 321 22.12 -17.71 4.29
C VAL A 321 22.79 -17.75 2.91
N LYS A 322 24.11 -17.56 2.85
CA LYS A 322 24.89 -17.62 1.61
C LYS A 322 24.58 -18.85 0.74
N PRO A 323 24.47 -20.09 1.25
CA PRO A 323 24.11 -21.24 0.41
C PRO A 323 22.74 -21.10 -0.26
N LEU A 324 21.75 -20.56 0.48
CA LEU A 324 20.40 -20.32 -0.04
C LEU A 324 20.39 -19.20 -1.09
N ALA A 325 21.11 -18.10 -0.83
CA ALA A 325 21.22 -16.98 -1.76
C ALA A 325 21.95 -17.37 -3.05
N GLU A 326 23.00 -18.19 -2.96
CA GLU A 326 23.72 -18.72 -4.11
C GLU A 326 22.85 -19.68 -4.94
N TYR A 327 22.07 -20.54 -4.30
CA TYR A 327 21.11 -21.42 -4.99
C TYR A 327 20.03 -20.63 -5.75
N CYS A 328 19.52 -19.55 -5.14
CA CYS A 328 18.48 -18.71 -5.74
C CYS A 328 19.05 -17.63 -6.70
N LYS A 329 20.37 -17.59 -6.91
CA LYS A 329 21.03 -16.55 -7.70
C LYS A 329 20.56 -16.58 -9.16
N GLY A 330 20.14 -15.42 -9.67
CA GLY A 330 19.67 -15.26 -11.05
C GLY A 330 18.19 -15.63 -11.28
N GLY A 331 17.47 -16.09 -10.25
CA GLY A 331 16.02 -16.38 -10.28
C GLY A 331 15.16 -15.34 -9.54
N SER A 332 13.84 -15.46 -9.65
CA SER A 332 12.86 -14.66 -8.88
C SER A 332 12.69 -15.15 -7.43
N ASP A 333 13.11 -16.38 -7.15
CA ASP A 333 12.89 -17.06 -5.86
C ASP A 333 13.53 -16.30 -4.69
N TRP A 334 14.70 -15.72 -4.90
CA TRP A 334 15.35 -14.89 -3.87
C TRP A 334 14.50 -13.68 -3.48
N LYS A 335 13.86 -13.03 -4.45
CA LYS A 335 12.96 -11.90 -4.20
C LYS A 335 11.71 -12.33 -3.45
N GLY A 336 11.16 -13.49 -3.80
CA GLY A 336 10.06 -14.10 -3.05
C GLY A 336 10.42 -14.38 -1.59
N LEU A 337 11.61 -14.96 -1.33
CA LEU A 337 12.10 -15.20 0.03
C LEU A 337 12.30 -13.91 0.83
N LEU A 338 12.86 -12.87 0.21
CA LEU A 338 13.01 -11.55 0.83
C LEU A 338 11.66 -10.93 1.20
N LEU A 339 10.68 -10.98 0.28
CA LEU A 339 9.33 -10.47 0.53
C LEU A 339 8.67 -11.22 1.69
N LEU A 340 8.74 -12.56 1.69
CA LEU A 340 8.18 -13.38 2.77
C LEU A 340 8.83 -13.08 4.12
N ARG A 341 10.16 -12.90 4.13
CA ARG A 341 10.90 -12.44 5.30
C ARG A 341 10.42 -11.08 5.79
N GLY A 342 10.13 -10.16 4.88
CA GLY A 342 9.53 -8.87 5.18
C GLY A 342 8.17 -8.98 5.87
N LEU A 343 7.29 -9.80 5.27
CA LEU A 343 5.95 -10.06 5.75
C LEU A 343 5.92 -10.70 7.14
N ILE A 344 6.80 -11.66 7.39
CA ILE A 344 6.83 -12.48 8.61
C ILE A 344 7.83 -11.93 9.63
N ALA A 345 9.14 -12.08 9.40
CA ALA A 345 10.17 -11.68 10.35
C ALA A 345 10.17 -10.16 10.60
N HIS A 346 10.16 -9.32 9.55
CA HIS A 346 10.15 -7.86 9.73
C HIS A 346 8.78 -7.31 10.17
N GLY A 347 7.76 -8.16 10.26
CA GLY A 347 6.52 -7.88 10.98
C GLY A 347 5.50 -7.05 10.20
N VAL A 348 5.62 -6.91 8.88
CA VAL A 348 4.63 -6.17 8.05
C VAL A 348 3.22 -6.75 8.23
N LEU A 349 3.06 -8.08 8.24
CA LEU A 349 1.74 -8.69 8.45
C LEU A 349 1.23 -8.50 9.88
N ALA A 350 2.11 -8.65 10.88
CA ALA A 350 1.74 -8.44 12.27
C ALA A 350 1.28 -6.98 12.50
N TYR A 351 1.98 -6.03 11.89
CA TYR A 351 1.62 -4.63 11.91
C TYR A 351 0.25 -4.39 11.22
N ALA A 352 0.05 -4.89 10.01
CA ALA A 352 -1.20 -4.71 9.27
C ALA A 352 -2.43 -5.32 9.96
N LEU A 353 -2.28 -6.48 10.62
CA LEU A 353 -3.38 -7.19 11.29
C LEU A 353 -3.66 -6.72 12.72
N ASN A 354 -2.64 -6.27 13.46
CA ASN A 354 -2.77 -6.01 14.90
C ASN A 354 -2.61 -4.55 15.29
N GLU A 355 -1.73 -3.82 14.61
CA GLU A 355 -1.34 -2.46 14.99
C GLU A 355 -2.22 -1.40 14.34
N ARG A 356 -2.91 -1.74 13.25
CA ARG A 356 -3.77 -0.83 12.49
C ARG A 356 -5.20 -1.32 12.46
N ARG A 357 -6.13 -0.44 12.80
CA ARG A 357 -7.57 -0.69 12.84
C ARG A 357 -8.22 -0.13 11.57
N TRP A 358 -8.85 -1.00 10.79
CA TRP A 358 -9.63 -0.58 9.63
C TRP A 358 -10.71 0.42 10.04
N ARG A 359 -10.91 1.44 9.22
CA ARG A 359 -11.77 2.61 9.42
C ARG A 359 -11.34 3.57 10.52
N VAL A 360 -10.36 3.27 11.36
CA VAL A 360 -9.87 4.22 12.39
C VAL A 360 -8.47 4.72 12.05
N ASP A 361 -7.56 3.81 11.76
CA ASP A 361 -6.17 4.13 11.43
C ASP A 361 -5.92 4.11 9.92
N TYR A 362 -6.76 3.41 9.15
CA TYR A 362 -6.65 3.33 7.69
C TYR A 362 -7.97 2.96 7.00
N GLY A 363 -8.06 3.27 5.71
CA GLY A 363 -9.17 2.88 4.84
C GLY A 363 -8.99 3.41 3.41
N LEU A 364 -10.08 3.56 2.67
CA LEU A 364 -10.05 3.99 1.25
C LEU A 364 -10.54 5.43 1.10
N ASP A 365 -9.83 6.22 0.30
CA ASP A 365 -10.25 7.54 -0.18
C ASP A 365 -10.22 7.57 -1.71
N GLU A 366 -11.27 7.01 -2.31
CA GLU A 366 -11.36 6.76 -3.76
C GLU A 366 -11.37 8.03 -4.61
N HIS A 367 -11.66 9.19 -3.99
CA HIS A 367 -11.55 10.48 -4.67
C HIS A 367 -10.09 10.85 -4.97
N ARG A 368 -9.14 10.32 -4.18
CA ARG A 368 -7.72 10.60 -4.30
C ARG A 368 -6.92 9.43 -4.87
N THR A 369 -7.13 8.22 -4.35
CA THR A 369 -6.36 7.03 -4.73
C THR A 369 -7.16 5.76 -4.44
N LEU A 370 -6.88 4.67 -5.17
CA LEU A 370 -7.43 3.35 -4.88
C LEU A 370 -6.55 2.54 -3.92
N LEU A 371 -5.47 3.11 -3.39
CA LEU A 371 -4.70 2.51 -2.30
C LEU A 371 -5.32 2.84 -0.94
N ALA A 372 -5.02 2.00 0.05
CA ALA A 372 -5.32 2.34 1.43
C ALA A 372 -4.52 3.56 1.88
N VAL A 373 -5.15 4.39 2.70
CA VAL A 373 -4.60 5.66 3.19
C VAL A 373 -4.73 5.75 4.70
N PRO A 374 -3.83 6.45 5.40
CA PRO A 374 -3.95 6.71 6.83
C PRO A 374 -5.21 7.50 7.16
N TYR A 375 -5.84 7.20 8.29
CA TYR A 375 -6.99 7.92 8.83
C TYR A 375 -6.59 8.65 10.10
N ARG A 376 -7.16 9.84 10.33
CA ARG A 376 -6.94 10.61 11.57
C ARG A 376 -7.91 10.22 12.68
N ALA A 377 -9.07 9.74 12.26
CA ALA A 377 -10.17 9.34 13.12
C ALA A 377 -11.08 8.40 12.35
N LYS A 378 -12.12 7.89 13.01
CA LYS A 378 -13.06 6.97 12.39
C LYS A 378 -13.68 7.55 11.11
N ASP A 379 -13.49 6.85 9.99
CA ASP A 379 -13.99 7.22 8.65
C ASP A 379 -13.50 8.59 8.14
N VAL A 380 -12.44 9.15 8.75
CA VAL A 380 -11.86 10.44 8.37
C VAL A 380 -10.45 10.22 7.81
N PRO A 381 -10.28 10.14 6.48
CA PRO A 381 -8.97 9.98 5.87
C PRO A 381 -8.08 11.20 6.13
N SER A 382 -6.79 10.95 6.31
CA SER A 382 -5.77 12.01 6.31
C SER A 382 -5.71 12.66 4.93
N LEU A 383 -5.86 13.99 4.89
CA LEU A 383 -6.10 14.76 3.66
C LEU A 383 -5.07 14.54 2.53
N ARG A 384 -3.78 14.34 2.85
CA ARG A 384 -2.71 14.08 1.87
C ARG A 384 -1.71 12.99 2.29
N ALA A 385 -1.91 12.36 3.44
CA ALA A 385 -1.00 11.31 3.92
C ALA A 385 -1.22 9.99 3.15
N GLU A 386 -0.13 9.28 2.94
CA GLU A 386 -0.03 7.94 2.34
C GLU A 386 0.93 7.07 3.17
N PHE A 387 0.87 5.76 2.99
CA PHE A 387 1.84 4.84 3.61
C PHE A 387 3.12 4.79 2.78
N GLY A 388 4.25 5.18 3.38
CA GLY A 388 5.58 5.19 2.75
C GLY A 388 6.15 3.79 2.52
N HIS A 389 5.82 2.82 3.37
CA HIS A 389 6.27 1.45 3.21
C HIS A 389 5.40 0.70 2.17
N PRO A 390 5.95 0.24 1.03
CA PRO A 390 5.16 -0.33 -0.07
C PRO A 390 4.39 -1.60 0.30
N ASP A 391 5.00 -2.53 1.04
CA ASP A 391 4.34 -3.78 1.42
C ASP A 391 3.25 -3.58 2.49
N VAL A 392 3.34 -2.52 3.31
CA VAL A 392 2.26 -2.09 4.22
C VAL A 392 1.11 -1.51 3.40
N ALA A 393 1.40 -0.60 2.47
CA ALA A 393 0.40 0.00 1.60
C ALA A 393 -0.38 -1.08 0.81
N ILE A 394 0.32 -2.07 0.23
CA ILE A 394 -0.31 -3.21 -0.46
C ILE A 394 -1.17 -4.02 0.51
N SER A 395 -0.63 -4.38 1.68
CA SER A 395 -1.34 -5.21 2.68
C SER A 395 -2.62 -4.54 3.18
N LEU A 396 -2.54 -3.26 3.57
CA LEU A 396 -3.70 -2.49 4.04
C LEU A 396 -4.71 -2.23 2.91
N THR A 397 -4.25 -2.10 1.66
CA THR A 397 -5.15 -2.00 0.49
C THR A 397 -5.93 -3.30 0.32
N CYS A 398 -5.26 -4.46 0.33
CA CYS A 398 -5.92 -5.76 0.28
C CYS A 398 -7.00 -5.88 1.37
N LEU A 399 -6.62 -5.64 2.64
CA LEU A 399 -7.56 -5.70 3.78
C LEU A 399 -8.74 -4.74 3.61
N SER A 400 -8.51 -3.51 3.16
CA SER A 400 -9.58 -2.51 2.98
C SER A 400 -10.64 -2.97 1.97
N TYR A 401 -10.23 -3.57 0.86
CA TYR A 401 -11.17 -4.11 -0.13
C TYR A 401 -11.78 -5.44 0.29
N TYR A 402 -11.07 -6.29 1.04
CA TYR A 402 -11.64 -7.51 1.61
C TYR A 402 -12.77 -7.22 2.60
N TYR A 403 -12.64 -6.16 3.41
CA TYR A 403 -13.65 -5.76 4.38
C TYR A 403 -14.80 -4.96 3.76
N ARG A 404 -14.50 -4.05 2.82
CA ARG A 404 -15.52 -3.18 2.22
C ARG A 404 -16.24 -3.80 1.03
N ALA A 405 -15.62 -4.77 0.36
CA ALA A 405 -16.01 -5.31 -0.95
C ALA A 405 -15.90 -4.33 -2.12
N LEU A 406 -16.09 -4.85 -3.34
CA LEU A 406 -16.11 -4.07 -4.58
C LEU A 406 -17.44 -3.33 -4.75
N THR A 407 -17.37 -2.11 -5.32
CA THR A 407 -18.56 -1.42 -5.83
C THR A 407 -19.08 -2.09 -7.10
N GLU A 408 -20.31 -1.73 -7.52
CA GLU A 408 -20.90 -2.24 -8.76
C GLU A 408 -20.03 -1.91 -9.99
N ASP A 409 -19.56 -0.66 -10.10
CA ASP A 409 -18.69 -0.22 -11.21
C ASP A 409 -17.33 -0.94 -11.23
N GLN A 410 -16.78 -1.24 -10.04
CA GLN A 410 -15.53 -1.99 -9.91
C GLN A 410 -15.72 -3.45 -10.34
N LEU A 411 -16.85 -4.08 -9.97
CA LEU A 411 -17.17 -5.43 -10.38
C LEU A 411 -17.40 -5.51 -11.91
N ASP A 412 -18.06 -4.53 -12.50
CA ASP A 412 -18.21 -4.42 -13.95
C ASP A 412 -16.87 -4.36 -14.66
N SER A 413 -15.96 -3.52 -14.16
CA SER A 413 -14.59 -3.41 -14.66
C SER A 413 -13.87 -4.77 -14.65
N CYS A 414 -14.07 -5.58 -13.60
CA CYS A 414 -13.53 -6.94 -13.54
C CYS A 414 -14.08 -7.83 -14.65
N PHE A 415 -15.39 -7.79 -14.92
CA PHE A 415 -15.99 -8.58 -15.99
C PHE A 415 -15.54 -8.13 -17.38
N GLU A 416 -15.36 -6.83 -17.60
CA GLU A 416 -14.79 -6.31 -18.84
C GLU A 416 -13.37 -6.80 -19.09
N LEU A 417 -12.53 -6.78 -18.05
CA LEU A 417 -11.17 -7.31 -18.12
C LEU A 417 -11.17 -8.83 -18.28
N LEU A 418 -12.07 -9.54 -17.62
CA LEU A 418 -12.25 -10.98 -17.77
C LEU A 418 -12.59 -11.34 -19.23
N MET A 419 -13.53 -10.64 -19.87
CA MET A 419 -13.89 -10.84 -21.27
C MET A 419 -12.73 -10.61 -22.23
N LYS A 420 -11.80 -9.71 -21.88
CA LYS A 420 -10.58 -9.42 -22.65
C LYS A 420 -9.41 -10.36 -22.31
N SER A 421 -9.54 -11.20 -21.29
CA SER A 421 -8.48 -12.10 -20.84
C SER A 421 -8.26 -13.28 -21.78
N ASP A 422 -7.06 -13.86 -21.75
CA ASP A 422 -6.70 -15.03 -22.57
C ASP A 422 -7.39 -16.33 -22.14
N ASN A 423 -7.85 -16.42 -20.89
CA ASN A 423 -8.49 -17.62 -20.34
C ASN A 423 -9.65 -17.26 -19.38
N PRO A 424 -10.74 -16.68 -19.90
CA PRO A 424 -11.87 -16.22 -19.09
C PRO A 424 -12.53 -17.37 -18.35
N ILE A 425 -12.57 -18.56 -18.94
CA ILE A 425 -13.21 -19.74 -18.36
C ILE A 425 -12.46 -20.19 -17.09
N SER A 426 -11.13 -20.24 -17.13
CA SER A 426 -10.33 -20.68 -15.97
C SER A 426 -10.42 -19.67 -14.82
N ILE A 427 -10.34 -18.37 -15.13
CA ILE A 427 -10.44 -17.30 -14.13
C ILE A 427 -11.85 -17.32 -13.51
N TYR A 428 -12.90 -17.36 -14.34
CA TYR A 428 -14.28 -17.43 -13.87
C TYR A 428 -14.55 -18.69 -13.02
N LYS A 429 -13.97 -19.84 -13.37
CA LYS A 429 -14.11 -21.06 -12.57
C LYS A 429 -13.55 -20.90 -11.16
N LYS A 430 -12.49 -20.10 -10.97
CA LYS A 430 -11.99 -19.74 -9.64
C LYS A 430 -13.01 -18.87 -8.90
N TRP A 431 -13.57 -17.87 -9.58
CA TRP A 431 -14.58 -16.96 -9.02
C TRP A 431 -15.85 -17.70 -8.58
N ALA A 432 -16.36 -18.61 -9.41
CA ALA A 432 -17.57 -19.37 -9.13
C ALA A 432 -17.36 -20.50 -8.11
N LYS A 433 -16.12 -20.84 -7.75
CA LYS A 433 -15.80 -21.98 -6.88
C LYS A 433 -16.47 -21.83 -5.52
N GLY A 434 -17.39 -22.74 -5.22
CA GLY A 434 -18.06 -22.80 -3.93
C GLY A 434 -19.09 -21.69 -3.71
N VAL A 435 -19.39 -20.83 -4.68
CA VAL A 435 -20.38 -19.74 -4.58
C VAL A 435 -21.77 -20.27 -4.95
N PRO A 436 -22.81 -20.07 -4.12
CA PRO A 436 -24.15 -20.58 -4.40
C PRO A 436 -24.85 -19.68 -5.44
N ASN A 437 -25.79 -20.27 -6.20
CA ASN A 437 -26.70 -19.55 -7.11
C ASN A 437 -26.08 -18.79 -8.28
N VAL A 438 -24.76 -18.84 -8.48
CA VAL A 438 -24.08 -18.26 -9.65
C VAL A 438 -23.95 -19.29 -10.78
N PRO A 439 -23.99 -18.88 -12.07
CA PRO A 439 -23.81 -19.80 -13.18
C PRO A 439 -22.46 -20.54 -13.09
N PRO A 440 -22.42 -21.87 -13.31
CA PRO A 440 -21.17 -22.64 -13.20
C PRO A 440 -20.22 -22.41 -14.39
N SER A 441 -20.75 -21.90 -15.50
CA SER A 441 -20.00 -21.58 -16.73
C SER A 441 -20.04 -20.09 -17.01
N PHE A 442 -18.92 -19.57 -17.52
CA PHE A 442 -18.80 -18.18 -17.98
C PHE A 442 -19.83 -17.83 -19.06
N SER A 443 -20.21 -18.79 -19.91
CA SER A 443 -21.24 -18.61 -20.96
C SER A 443 -22.64 -18.34 -20.41
N GLY A 444 -22.88 -18.60 -19.11
CA GLY A 444 -24.16 -18.32 -18.45
C GLY A 444 -24.26 -16.91 -17.85
N ILE A 445 -23.23 -16.09 -18.00
CA ILE A 445 -23.20 -14.70 -17.53
C ILE A 445 -23.70 -13.78 -18.63
N ASN A 446 -24.74 -13.00 -18.33
CA ASN A 446 -25.24 -11.94 -19.20
C ASN A 446 -25.25 -10.61 -18.44
N LEU A 447 -24.22 -9.78 -18.65
CA LEU A 447 -24.08 -8.47 -17.98
C LEU A 447 -25.20 -7.48 -18.36
N ARG A 448 -25.95 -7.73 -19.44
CA ARG A 448 -27.11 -6.92 -19.84
C ARG A 448 -28.39 -7.30 -19.10
N ASP A 449 -28.41 -8.45 -18.43
CA ASP A 449 -29.54 -8.86 -17.60
C ASP A 449 -29.44 -8.20 -16.21
N LEU A 450 -30.20 -7.12 -16.03
CA LEU A 450 -30.26 -6.37 -14.78
C LEU A 450 -30.74 -7.21 -13.59
N SER A 451 -31.58 -8.22 -13.82
CA SER A 451 -32.08 -9.10 -12.76
C SER A 451 -30.99 -10.04 -12.28
N GLN A 452 -30.29 -10.72 -13.21
CA GLN A 452 -29.15 -11.57 -12.86
C GLN A 452 -28.06 -10.75 -12.15
N ARG A 453 -27.77 -9.55 -12.67
CA ARG A 453 -26.78 -8.64 -12.10
C ARG A 453 -27.10 -8.23 -10.67
N ARG A 454 -28.31 -7.70 -10.42
CA ARG A 454 -28.72 -7.16 -9.11
C ARG A 454 -28.98 -8.25 -8.06
N ASN A 455 -29.59 -9.36 -8.46
CA ASN A 455 -30.06 -10.37 -7.51
C ASN A 455 -29.08 -11.53 -7.31
N VAL A 456 -28.13 -11.73 -8.23
CA VAL A 456 -27.19 -12.87 -8.20
C VAL A 456 -25.74 -12.39 -8.23
N LEU A 457 -25.31 -11.69 -9.28
CA LEU A 457 -23.87 -11.38 -9.45
C LEU A 457 -23.37 -10.42 -8.35
N ILE A 458 -24.01 -9.26 -8.17
CA ILE A 458 -23.54 -8.25 -7.21
C ILE A 458 -23.51 -8.80 -5.77
N PRO A 459 -24.58 -9.44 -5.23
CA PRO A 459 -24.57 -9.94 -3.86
C PRO A 459 -23.50 -11.01 -3.58
N TYR A 460 -23.24 -11.89 -4.54
CA TYR A 460 -22.32 -13.02 -4.34
C TYR A 460 -20.87 -12.75 -4.78
N PHE A 461 -20.66 -11.87 -5.76
CA PHE A 461 -19.34 -11.60 -6.33
C PHE A 461 -18.65 -10.36 -5.77
N SER A 462 -19.38 -9.35 -5.26
CA SER A 462 -18.76 -8.15 -4.68
C SER A 462 -17.77 -8.45 -3.55
N HIS A 463 -18.11 -9.42 -2.68
CA HIS A 463 -17.30 -9.85 -1.53
C HIS A 463 -16.42 -11.08 -1.85
N ASN A 464 -16.42 -11.55 -3.09
CA ASN A 464 -15.65 -12.73 -3.44
C ASN A 464 -14.16 -12.40 -3.46
N HIS A 465 -13.42 -13.01 -2.54
CA HIS A 465 -11.98 -12.81 -2.36
C HIS A 465 -11.17 -12.93 -3.66
N SER A 466 -11.48 -13.92 -4.51
CA SER A 466 -10.76 -14.12 -5.78
C SER A 466 -11.04 -13.02 -6.82
N ILE A 467 -12.19 -12.35 -6.74
CA ILE A 467 -12.55 -11.23 -7.62
C ILE A 467 -11.93 -9.94 -7.10
N VAL A 468 -11.92 -9.75 -5.78
CA VAL A 468 -11.20 -8.63 -5.15
C VAL A 468 -9.71 -8.70 -5.49
N ASP A 469 -9.09 -9.87 -5.34
CA ASP A 469 -7.67 -10.07 -5.70
C ASP A 469 -7.40 -9.75 -7.17
N PHE A 470 -8.31 -10.13 -8.07
CA PHE A 470 -8.22 -9.82 -9.50
C PHE A 470 -8.35 -8.32 -9.75
N PHE A 471 -9.32 -7.64 -9.14
CA PHE A 471 -9.48 -6.18 -9.25
C PHE A 471 -8.20 -5.46 -8.80
N LEU A 472 -7.68 -5.85 -7.64
CA LEU A 472 -6.48 -5.25 -7.07
C LEU A 472 -5.25 -5.47 -7.97
N SER A 473 -5.08 -6.69 -8.48
CA SER A 473 -3.91 -7.07 -9.30
C SER A 473 -3.94 -6.52 -10.72
N GLU A 474 -5.12 -6.35 -11.32
CA GLU A 474 -5.25 -5.91 -12.72
C GLU A 474 -5.54 -4.41 -12.86
N VAL A 475 -6.13 -3.78 -11.83
CA VAL A 475 -6.54 -2.36 -11.88
C VAL A 475 -5.75 -1.52 -10.89
N VAL A 476 -5.82 -1.84 -9.60
CA VAL A 476 -5.34 -0.95 -8.54
C VAL A 476 -3.81 -0.89 -8.50
N PHE A 477 -3.13 -2.00 -8.23
CA PHE A 477 -1.68 -2.00 -8.05
C PHE A 477 -0.90 -1.61 -9.32
N PRO A 478 -1.27 -2.06 -10.53
CA PRO A 478 -0.59 -1.62 -11.75
C PRO A 478 -0.64 -0.11 -11.96
N LYS A 479 -1.72 0.55 -11.53
CA LYS A 479 -1.91 2.00 -11.69
C LYS A 479 -1.31 2.81 -10.53
N TYR A 480 -1.55 2.40 -9.28
CA TYR A 480 -1.27 3.23 -8.11
C TYR A 480 -0.05 2.79 -7.29
N ALA A 481 0.33 1.50 -7.30
CA ALA A 481 1.51 1.01 -6.57
C ALA A 481 2.80 1.31 -7.36
N LYS A 482 3.14 2.59 -7.42
CA LYS A 482 4.30 3.13 -8.14
C LYS A 482 5.42 3.50 -7.17
N ARG A 483 6.65 3.48 -7.67
CA ARG A 483 7.83 4.00 -6.98
C ARG A 483 8.48 5.11 -7.79
N PHE A 484 9.16 6.01 -7.08
CA PHE A 484 9.98 7.05 -7.67
C PHE A 484 11.45 6.77 -7.34
N PRO A 485 12.40 7.09 -8.23
CA PRO A 485 13.81 6.87 -7.95
C PRO A 485 14.29 7.71 -6.77
N GLU A 486 13.92 8.99 -6.74
CA GLU A 486 14.42 9.96 -5.76
C GLU A 486 13.26 10.71 -5.08
N LYS A 487 13.56 11.37 -3.97
CA LYS A 487 12.66 12.27 -3.25
C LYS A 487 13.40 13.44 -2.62
N LEU A 488 12.67 14.54 -2.41
CA LEU A 488 13.03 15.63 -1.51
C LEU A 488 12.09 15.59 -0.31
N THR A 489 12.59 15.92 0.87
CA THR A 489 11.89 15.68 2.13
C THR A 489 12.02 16.88 3.07
N THR A 490 10.92 17.22 3.76
CA THR A 490 10.89 18.19 4.87
C THR A 490 9.96 17.69 5.98
N CYS A 491 10.13 18.15 7.21
CA CYS A 491 9.31 17.72 8.36
C CYS A 491 9.17 18.82 9.42
N GLY A 492 8.68 18.47 10.62
CA GLY A 492 8.54 19.40 11.75
C GLY A 492 9.84 20.13 12.15
N TRP A 493 11.01 19.51 11.92
CA TRP A 493 12.31 20.13 12.15
C TRP A 493 12.53 21.38 11.27
N ASP A 494 12.07 21.36 10.02
CA ASP A 494 12.16 22.50 9.10
C ASP A 494 11.22 23.66 9.50
N LEU A 495 10.13 23.38 10.24
CA LEU A 495 9.23 24.40 10.78
C LEU A 495 9.81 25.06 12.04
N ALA A 496 10.51 24.26 12.85
CA ALA A 496 11.16 24.68 14.09
C ALA A 496 12.60 25.18 13.90
N GLU A 497 13.01 25.45 12.66
CA GLU A 497 14.35 25.98 12.34
C GLU A 497 14.62 27.30 13.10
N GLU A 498 15.87 27.47 13.54
CA GLU A 498 16.33 28.68 14.19
C GLU A 498 16.41 29.85 13.20
N LYS A 499 15.85 30.99 13.58
CA LYS A 499 15.75 32.21 12.76
C LYS A 499 16.04 33.44 13.62
N GLU A 500 16.29 34.59 12.99
CA GLU A 500 16.45 35.87 13.69
C GLU A 500 15.22 36.21 14.54
N ASN A 501 14.04 35.91 14.02
CA ASN A 501 12.77 36.05 14.72
C ASN A 501 12.33 34.68 15.26
N PHE A 502 12.41 34.48 16.58
CA PHE A 502 12.10 33.20 17.23
C PHE A 502 10.71 32.65 16.88
N THR A 503 10.59 31.34 16.72
CA THR A 503 9.32 30.64 16.61
C THR A 503 8.79 30.34 18.02
N THR A 504 7.55 30.72 18.29
CA THR A 504 6.90 30.43 19.58
C THR A 504 5.57 29.74 19.37
N GLY A 505 5.10 28.96 20.34
CA GLY A 505 3.78 28.37 20.22
C GLY A 505 3.24 27.73 21.48
N PHE A 506 2.07 27.12 21.35
CA PHE A 506 1.37 26.49 22.46
C PHE A 506 1.22 24.99 22.28
N SER A 507 1.33 24.28 23.40
CA SER A 507 0.85 22.92 23.53
C SER A 507 -0.24 22.83 24.59
N GLY A 508 -1.22 21.96 24.35
CA GLY A 508 -2.19 21.57 25.38
C GLY A 508 -1.55 20.78 26.52
N THR A 509 -0.46 20.07 26.25
CA THR A 509 0.16 19.10 27.18
C THR A 509 1.68 19.16 27.18
N LYS A 510 2.29 18.37 28.08
CA LYS A 510 3.74 18.15 28.15
C LYS A 510 4.17 16.78 27.62
N ASP A 511 3.24 15.96 27.16
CA ASP A 511 3.53 14.55 26.85
C ASP A 511 4.43 14.42 25.60
N SER A 512 4.24 15.31 24.61
CA SER A 512 5.01 15.33 23.36
C SER A 512 6.37 16.02 23.48
N GLN A 513 6.72 16.61 24.63
CA GLN A 513 7.95 17.39 24.80
C GLN A 513 9.18 16.62 24.33
N HIS A 514 9.22 15.31 24.62
CA HIS A 514 10.35 14.43 24.34
C HIS A 514 10.58 14.18 22.85
N LEU A 515 9.57 14.39 22.01
CA LEU A 515 9.60 14.18 20.56
C LEU A 515 9.59 15.49 19.76
N LEU A 516 9.67 16.65 20.41
CA LEU A 516 9.84 17.93 19.71
C LEU A 516 11.22 17.98 19.01
N PRO A 517 11.36 18.69 17.87
CA PRO A 517 12.65 19.00 17.29
C PRO A 517 13.61 19.62 18.33
N ALA A 518 14.90 19.28 18.28
CA ALA A 518 15.88 19.81 19.25
C ALA A 518 16.04 21.34 19.19
N THR A 519 15.69 21.94 18.05
CA THR A 519 15.71 23.39 17.82
C THR A 519 14.55 24.14 18.48
N ILE A 520 13.62 23.46 19.16
CA ILE A 520 12.53 24.09 19.92
C ILE A 520 12.31 23.36 21.24
N SER A 521 12.22 24.11 22.33
CA SER A 521 12.09 23.54 23.67
C SER A 521 10.79 23.95 24.34
N GLN A 522 10.15 23.02 25.04
CA GLN A 522 9.03 23.37 25.90
C GLN A 522 9.57 24.01 27.19
N LEU A 523 9.09 25.21 27.51
CA LEU A 523 9.51 25.93 28.72
C LEU A 523 8.95 25.25 29.97
N ASP A 524 9.81 25.13 31.00
CA ASP A 524 9.40 24.54 32.27
C ASP A 524 8.37 25.42 32.99
N GLY A 525 7.41 24.74 33.62
CA GLY A 525 6.27 25.41 34.27
C GLY A 525 6.68 26.28 35.45
N ASP A 526 7.91 26.14 35.92
CA ASP A 526 8.52 26.87 37.05
C ASP A 526 8.68 28.36 36.74
N ILE A 527 8.87 28.70 35.46
CA ILE A 527 9.03 30.09 34.99
C ILE A 527 7.71 30.86 35.06
N LEU A 528 6.56 30.16 34.98
CA LEU A 528 5.21 30.76 34.91
C LEU A 528 4.26 30.27 36.02
N GLY A 529 4.75 29.52 37.01
CA GLY A 529 3.92 28.99 38.12
C GLY A 529 2.89 27.92 37.71
N GLN A 530 3.09 27.23 36.59
CA GLN A 530 2.12 26.31 35.98
C GLN A 530 2.33 24.82 36.31
N GLN A 531 3.07 24.48 37.37
CA GLN A 531 3.32 23.08 37.75
C GLN A 531 2.02 22.28 38.04
N SER A 532 0.99 22.95 38.57
CA SER A 532 -0.28 22.32 38.99
C SER A 532 -1.23 21.97 37.83
N THR A 533 -1.01 22.57 36.66
CA THR A 533 -1.89 22.54 35.49
C THR A 533 -2.18 21.12 34.99
N ASN A 534 -1.14 20.28 34.85
CA ASN A 534 -1.28 18.86 34.46
C ASN A 534 -1.86 17.99 35.59
N ALA A 535 -1.47 18.26 36.83
CA ALA A 535 -1.93 17.50 37.99
C ALA A 535 -3.43 17.73 38.27
N GLN A 536 -3.97 18.89 37.90
CA GLN A 536 -5.36 19.27 38.16
C GLN A 536 -6.36 18.38 37.42
N VAL A 537 -6.16 18.14 36.11
CA VAL A 537 -7.06 17.26 35.33
C VAL A 537 -7.00 15.84 35.86
N ILE A 538 -5.80 15.35 36.18
CA ILE A 538 -5.60 14.02 36.78
C ILE A 538 -6.30 13.93 38.14
N ARG A 539 -6.16 14.96 38.99
CA ARG A 539 -6.85 15.04 40.28
C ARG A 539 -8.37 14.94 40.12
N PHE A 540 -8.94 15.62 39.12
CA PHE A 540 -10.38 15.50 38.85
C PHE A 540 -10.79 14.08 38.45
N LEU A 541 -10.04 13.43 37.56
CA LEU A 541 -10.32 12.04 37.15
C LEU A 541 -10.17 11.02 38.30
N LEU A 542 -9.37 11.33 39.32
CA LEU A 542 -9.19 10.52 40.52
C LEU A 542 -10.25 10.77 41.62
N GLN A 543 -11.15 11.75 41.44
CA GLN A 543 -12.22 11.99 42.42
C GLN A 543 -13.20 10.79 42.51
N PRO A 544 -13.83 10.56 43.68
CA PRO A 544 -14.70 9.41 43.90
C PRO A 544 -15.85 9.26 42.89
N GLU A 545 -16.40 10.37 42.39
CA GLU A 545 -17.49 10.40 41.42
C GLU A 545 -17.09 9.79 40.06
N ASN A 546 -15.79 9.79 39.76
CA ASN A 546 -15.19 9.30 38.52
C ASN A 546 -14.59 7.91 38.68
N ASN A 547 -14.59 7.34 39.88
CA ASN A 547 -14.10 5.99 40.16
C ASN A 547 -15.13 4.92 39.74
N SER A 548 -15.46 4.88 38.45
CA SER A 548 -16.41 3.94 37.85
C SER A 548 -15.88 3.44 36.52
N TYR A 549 -15.85 2.12 36.37
CA TYR A 549 -15.31 1.42 35.21
C TYR A 549 -16.19 0.23 34.85
N HIS A 550 -16.30 -0.08 33.56
CA HIS A 550 -16.96 -1.30 33.08
C HIS A 550 -16.25 -1.90 31.87
N CYS A 551 -16.07 -3.22 31.87
CA CYS A 551 -15.59 -3.97 30.71
C CYS A 551 -16.79 -4.26 29.77
N ALA A 552 -16.83 -3.58 28.62
CA ALA A 552 -17.87 -3.71 27.61
C ALA A 552 -17.57 -4.88 26.67
N LYS A 553 -18.09 -6.07 27.01
CA LYS A 553 -17.86 -7.31 26.26
C LYS A 553 -19.11 -8.18 26.14
N GLY A 554 -19.19 -8.95 25.06
CA GLY A 554 -20.20 -9.99 24.87
C GLY A 554 -19.90 -11.28 25.65
N GLU A 555 -20.73 -12.30 25.47
CA GLU A 555 -20.65 -13.56 26.25
C GLU A 555 -19.35 -14.33 26.01
N LYS A 556 -18.77 -14.24 24.80
CA LYS A 556 -17.51 -14.88 24.42
C LYS A 556 -16.33 -13.89 24.42
N ASN A 557 -16.46 -12.79 25.15
CA ASN A 557 -15.50 -11.68 25.24
C ASN A 557 -15.29 -10.90 23.93
N GLU A 558 -16.24 -10.99 22.99
CA GLU A 558 -16.27 -10.20 21.76
C GLU A 558 -16.59 -8.73 22.01
N LEU A 559 -16.24 -7.88 21.03
CA LEU A 559 -16.63 -6.48 21.02
C LEU A 559 -18.16 -6.36 20.93
N LEU A 560 -18.76 -5.52 21.78
CA LEU A 560 -20.19 -5.26 21.70
C LEU A 560 -20.52 -4.40 20.46
N PRO A 561 -21.55 -4.76 19.68
CA PRO A 561 -22.15 -3.86 18.69
C PRO A 561 -22.57 -2.53 19.35
N ALA A 562 -22.57 -1.43 18.59
CA ALA A 562 -22.88 -0.11 19.14
C ALA A 562 -24.28 -0.04 19.78
N SER A 563 -25.27 -0.76 19.24
CA SER A 563 -26.60 -0.87 19.84
C SER A 563 -26.55 -1.48 21.25
N ALA A 564 -25.94 -2.65 21.39
CA ALA A 564 -25.79 -3.34 22.67
C ALA A 564 -24.96 -2.53 23.67
N PHE A 565 -23.95 -1.79 23.18
CA PHE A 565 -23.18 -0.87 24.01
C PHE A 565 -24.04 0.29 24.54
N LEU A 566 -24.88 0.90 23.71
CA LEU A 566 -25.77 1.99 24.13
C LEU A 566 -26.84 1.49 25.14
N GLU A 567 -27.37 0.29 24.95
CA GLU A 567 -28.25 -0.37 25.92
C GLU A 567 -27.55 -0.58 27.27
N LEU A 568 -26.29 -1.02 27.26
CA LEU A 568 -25.46 -1.17 28.46
C LEU A 568 -25.23 0.17 29.16
N VAL A 569 -24.89 1.23 28.42
CA VAL A 569 -24.71 2.59 28.95
C VAL A 569 -25.98 3.08 29.63
N GLN A 570 -27.14 2.89 29.00
CA GLN A 570 -28.41 3.25 29.60
C GLN A 570 -28.70 2.44 30.87
N LYS A 571 -28.52 1.12 30.82
CA LYS A 571 -28.78 0.22 31.95
C LYS A 571 -27.95 0.63 33.17
N LEU A 572 -26.66 0.89 32.99
CA LEU A 572 -25.77 1.33 34.07
C LEU A 572 -26.13 2.72 34.59
N GLY A 573 -26.55 3.64 33.72
CA GLY A 573 -27.05 4.96 34.14
C GLY A 573 -28.28 4.87 35.03
N LYS A 574 -29.17 3.91 34.78
CA LYS A 574 -30.35 3.64 35.63
C LYS A 574 -29.95 2.99 36.97
N THR A 575 -29.11 1.96 36.94
CA THR A 575 -28.72 1.21 38.15
C THR A 575 -27.86 2.03 39.12
N THR A 576 -27.00 2.92 38.62
CA THR A 576 -26.11 3.75 39.46
C THR A 576 -26.77 5.02 39.99
N GLY A 577 -28.02 5.32 39.60
CA GLY A 577 -28.73 6.55 39.99
C GLY A 577 -28.18 7.85 39.36
N ARG A 578 -27.14 7.77 38.53
CA ARG A 578 -26.54 8.89 37.80
C ARG A 578 -26.58 8.62 36.31
N ARG A 579 -27.52 9.27 35.63
CA ARG A 579 -27.73 9.10 34.19
C ARG A 579 -26.56 9.62 33.37
N ILE A 580 -26.21 8.87 32.34
CA ILE A 580 -25.18 9.25 31.37
C ILE A 580 -25.87 10.05 30.25
N ARG A 581 -25.43 11.29 30.05
CA ARG A 581 -25.99 12.23 29.05
C ARG A 581 -25.02 12.53 27.91
N VAL A 582 -23.76 12.15 28.06
CA VAL A 582 -22.70 12.41 27.09
C VAL A 582 -21.96 11.11 26.80
N LEU A 583 -21.67 10.85 25.53
CA LEU A 583 -20.84 9.74 25.09
C LEU A 583 -19.64 10.33 24.37
N LEU A 584 -18.46 10.10 24.96
CA LEU A 584 -17.17 10.52 24.47
C LEU A 584 -16.46 9.27 23.94
N ASP A 585 -16.49 9.08 22.62
CA ASP A 585 -15.89 7.91 21.99
C ASP A 585 -14.37 8.07 21.77
N VAL A 586 -13.63 8.34 22.86
CA VAL A 586 -12.19 8.62 22.80
C VAL A 586 -11.40 7.44 22.21
N GLY A 587 -11.85 6.22 22.49
CA GLY A 587 -11.26 4.98 22.01
C GLY A 587 -11.69 4.52 20.61
N ALA A 588 -12.54 5.29 19.91
CA ALA A 588 -13.12 4.91 18.62
C ALA A 588 -13.76 3.51 18.64
N GLN A 589 -14.59 3.20 19.64
CA GLN A 589 -15.18 1.87 19.84
C GLN A 589 -16.49 1.66 19.08
N ILE A 590 -17.18 2.74 18.69
CA ILE A 590 -18.41 2.64 17.89
C ILE A 590 -18.02 2.56 16.42
N LEU A 591 -17.89 1.35 15.86
CA LEU A 591 -17.44 1.15 14.47
C LEU A 591 -18.59 0.84 13.50
N ASP A 592 -19.66 0.19 13.97
CA ASP A 592 -20.73 -0.39 13.17
C ASP A 592 -21.93 0.55 12.91
N MET A 593 -21.94 1.76 13.48
CA MET A 593 -22.98 2.77 13.29
C MET A 593 -22.40 4.11 12.80
N SER A 594 -23.16 4.88 12.02
CA SER A 594 -22.87 6.29 11.75
C SER A 594 -23.22 7.16 12.96
N ASN A 595 -22.64 8.36 13.06
CA ASN A 595 -22.93 9.25 14.18
C ASN A 595 -24.42 9.62 14.30
N GLU A 596 -25.10 9.76 13.17
CA GLU A 596 -26.55 9.96 13.14
C GLU A 596 -27.31 8.73 13.65
N ALA A 597 -26.88 7.52 13.27
CA ALA A 597 -27.49 6.28 13.73
C ALA A 597 -27.31 6.09 15.25
N VAL A 598 -26.14 6.42 15.79
CA VAL A 598 -25.88 6.46 17.24
C VAL A 598 -26.81 7.46 17.92
N ALA A 599 -26.87 8.70 17.42
CA ALA A 599 -27.72 9.75 17.97
C ALA A 599 -29.21 9.34 17.98
N ARG A 600 -29.69 8.75 16.87
CA ARG A 600 -31.06 8.26 16.73
C ARG A 600 -31.35 7.12 17.70
N HIS A 601 -30.53 6.06 17.67
CA HIS A 601 -30.75 4.89 18.50
C HIS A 601 -30.68 5.24 19.99
N TRP A 602 -29.71 6.06 20.39
CA TRP A 602 -29.61 6.50 21.78
C TRP A 602 -30.79 7.38 22.21
N LEU A 603 -31.27 8.28 21.33
CA LEU A 603 -32.47 9.05 21.61
C LEU A 603 -33.68 8.12 21.82
N ASP A 604 -33.85 7.11 20.97
CA ASP A 604 -34.97 6.14 21.04
C ASP A 604 -34.96 5.31 22.33
N LEU A 605 -33.77 4.98 22.85
CA LEU A 605 -33.64 4.29 24.15
C LEU A 605 -34.11 5.18 25.31
N GLU A 606 -33.86 6.49 25.28
CA GLU A 606 -34.13 7.42 26.38
C GLU A 606 -35.62 7.76 26.54
N GLN A 607 -36.03 8.17 27.75
CA GLN A 607 -37.43 8.53 28.02
C GLN A 607 -37.82 9.86 27.35
N PRO A 608 -38.95 9.91 26.61
CA PRO A 608 -39.38 11.12 25.90
C PRO A 608 -39.68 12.34 26.77
N LYS A 609 -39.91 12.19 28.08
CA LYS A 609 -40.13 13.33 28.99
C LYS A 609 -38.83 14.03 29.38
N GLU A 610 -37.71 13.33 29.28
CA GLU A 610 -36.44 13.75 29.89
C GLU A 610 -35.40 14.11 28.84
N VAL A 611 -35.43 13.44 27.68
CA VAL A 611 -34.56 13.72 26.54
C VAL A 611 -35.40 13.98 25.30
N GLN A 612 -35.24 15.17 24.73
CA GLN A 612 -36.01 15.65 23.59
C GLN A 612 -35.21 15.66 22.28
N ALA A 613 -33.88 15.64 22.36
CA ALA A 613 -33.02 15.69 21.18
C ALA A 613 -31.64 15.07 21.43
N ALA A 614 -30.93 14.76 20.35
CA ALA A 614 -29.55 14.28 20.36
C ALA A 614 -28.65 15.19 19.53
N VAL A 615 -27.49 15.56 20.06
CA VAL A 615 -26.45 16.36 19.39
C VAL A 615 -25.34 15.43 18.90
N TYR A 616 -24.92 15.61 17.65
CA TYR A 616 -23.87 14.81 17.01
C TYR A 616 -23.21 15.59 15.87
N PHE A 617 -22.09 15.09 15.33
CA PHE A 617 -21.48 15.61 14.10
C PHE A 617 -21.84 14.75 12.89
N ASN A 618 -22.23 15.37 11.78
CA ASN A 618 -22.52 14.65 10.53
C ASN A 618 -21.26 14.40 9.69
N GLN A 619 -21.41 13.72 8.55
CA GLN A 619 -20.32 13.41 7.61
C GLN A 619 -19.65 14.64 6.97
N ARG A 620 -20.24 15.83 7.10
CA ARG A 620 -19.69 17.09 6.59
C ARG A 620 -19.00 17.90 7.69
N ASP A 621 -18.69 17.27 8.82
CA ASP A 621 -18.09 17.91 9.99
C ASP A 621 -18.92 19.12 10.48
N GLN A 622 -20.25 18.97 10.47
CA GLN A 622 -21.18 19.96 11.00
C GLN A 622 -21.89 19.42 12.22
N MET A 623 -21.94 20.22 13.28
CA MET A 623 -22.69 19.90 14.49
C MET A 623 -24.20 20.01 14.22
N MET A 624 -24.89 18.88 14.38
CA MET A 624 -26.31 18.69 14.10
C MET A 624 -27.09 18.32 15.36
N VAL A 625 -28.39 18.55 15.31
CA VAL A 625 -29.35 18.13 16.31
C VAL A 625 -30.47 17.34 15.67
N LEU A 626 -30.75 16.14 16.20
CA LEU A 626 -31.88 15.29 15.86
C LEU A 626 -32.93 15.38 16.97
N ASP A 627 -34.16 15.80 16.66
CA ASP A 627 -35.26 15.82 17.63
C ASP A 627 -36.14 14.55 17.59
N ARG A 628 -37.04 14.40 18.57
CA ARG A 628 -38.01 13.28 18.65
C ARG A 628 -38.97 13.16 17.46
N ARG A 629 -39.11 14.20 16.63
CA ARG A 629 -39.92 14.18 15.42
C ARG A 629 -39.12 13.72 14.20
N GLY A 630 -37.85 13.37 14.38
CA GLY A 630 -36.94 12.99 13.30
C GLY A 630 -36.37 14.18 12.53
N ARG A 631 -36.55 15.42 13.01
CA ARG A 631 -36.04 16.62 12.32
C ARG A 631 -34.56 16.79 12.63
N VAL A 632 -33.76 16.97 11.58
CA VAL A 632 -32.32 17.21 11.64
C VAL A 632 -32.03 18.65 11.26
N GLN A 633 -31.34 19.39 12.13
CA GLN A 633 -30.98 20.80 11.90
C GLN A 633 -29.61 21.14 12.47
N ARG A 634 -28.96 22.20 11.95
CA ARG A 634 -27.67 22.66 12.49
C ARG A 634 -27.84 23.13 13.94
N PHE A 635 -26.89 22.78 14.80
CA PHE A 635 -26.94 23.13 16.22
C PHE A 635 -27.03 24.64 16.46
N ILE A 636 -26.22 25.43 15.74
CA ILE A 636 -26.14 26.89 15.87
C ILE A 636 -27.49 27.58 15.65
N SER A 637 -28.30 27.07 14.72
CA SER A 637 -29.63 27.60 14.37
C SER A 637 -30.79 26.90 15.11
N SER A 638 -30.49 25.94 15.98
CA SER A 638 -31.49 25.14 16.68
C SER A 638 -31.95 25.79 17.98
N GLN A 639 -33.23 25.59 18.35
CA GLN A 639 -33.73 25.94 19.69
C GLN A 639 -32.99 25.20 20.83
N TRP A 640 -32.40 24.04 20.51
CA TRP A 640 -31.70 23.16 21.44
C TRP A 640 -30.35 23.71 21.87
N ARG A 641 -29.79 24.70 21.16
CA ARG A 641 -28.57 25.42 21.56
C ARG A 641 -28.64 25.96 22.99
N ASN A 642 -29.82 26.43 23.38
CA ASN A 642 -30.08 27.01 24.70
C ASN A 642 -30.78 26.02 25.66
N GLN A 643 -31.04 24.79 25.24
CA GLN A 643 -31.73 23.74 26.02
C GLN A 643 -30.95 22.42 26.02
N LEU A 644 -29.63 22.52 26.19
CA LEU A 644 -28.75 21.34 26.21
C LEU A 644 -29.08 20.38 27.36
N ASP A 645 -29.74 20.85 28.43
CA ASP A 645 -30.28 20.07 29.56
C ASP A 645 -31.30 18.99 29.15
N LYS A 646 -31.91 19.13 27.98
CA LYS A 646 -32.85 18.15 27.40
C LYS A 646 -32.22 17.30 26.29
N CYS A 647 -30.91 17.37 26.13
CA CYS A 647 -30.20 16.70 25.05
C CYS A 647 -29.24 15.63 25.55
N VAL A 648 -29.13 14.54 24.80
CA VAL A 648 -27.94 13.67 24.84
C VAL A 648 -26.92 14.16 23.82
N VAL A 649 -25.64 13.96 24.09
CA VAL A 649 -24.55 14.45 23.24
C VAL A 649 -23.62 13.29 22.91
N TYR A 650 -23.43 13.02 21.62
CA TYR A 650 -22.46 12.06 21.12
C TYR A 650 -21.32 12.79 20.43
N LEU A 651 -20.10 12.60 20.94
CA LEU A 651 -18.85 13.02 20.30
C LEU A 651 -18.06 11.77 19.96
N ASP A 652 -17.79 11.58 18.66
CA ASP A 652 -16.92 10.51 18.18
C ASP A 652 -15.43 10.82 18.49
N ASP A 653 -14.52 9.96 18.04
CA ASP A 653 -13.10 10.13 18.31
C ASP A 653 -12.50 11.39 17.66
N ALA A 654 -12.95 11.77 16.45
CA ALA A 654 -12.53 12.99 15.76
C ALA A 654 -12.92 14.26 16.54
N HIS A 655 -14.15 14.29 17.07
CA HIS A 655 -14.73 15.49 17.68
C HIS A 655 -14.57 15.53 19.21
N THR A 656 -13.86 14.57 19.80
CA THR A 656 -13.42 14.63 21.21
C THR A 656 -12.27 15.63 21.44
N ARG A 657 -11.66 16.15 20.37
CA ARG A 657 -10.72 17.29 20.37
C ARG A 657 -11.37 18.50 19.70
N GLY A 658 -10.98 19.72 20.07
CA GLY A 658 -11.44 20.97 19.43
C GLY A 658 -12.90 21.40 19.69
N THR A 659 -13.82 20.48 20.00
CA THR A 659 -15.25 20.82 20.22
C THR A 659 -15.48 21.52 21.55
N ASP A 660 -16.25 22.60 21.55
CA ASP A 660 -16.67 23.31 22.77
C ASP A 660 -18.20 23.39 22.89
N LEU A 661 -18.75 22.76 23.94
CA LEU A 661 -20.17 22.74 24.26
C LEU A 661 -20.37 23.17 25.71
N LYS A 662 -21.31 24.10 25.94
CA LYS A 662 -21.70 24.53 27.29
C LYS A 662 -22.64 23.52 27.93
N LEU A 663 -22.09 22.37 28.33
CA LEU A 663 -22.83 21.27 28.94
C LEU A 663 -23.31 21.63 30.36
N PRO A 664 -24.50 21.17 30.80
CA PRO A 664 -25.01 21.37 32.16
C PRO A 664 -24.08 20.77 33.24
N PRO A 665 -24.06 21.35 34.46
CA PRO A 665 -23.11 20.98 35.50
C PRO A 665 -23.34 19.58 36.09
N ASP A 666 -24.53 19.01 35.96
CA ASP A 666 -24.90 17.69 36.49
C ASP A 666 -24.64 16.53 35.49
N TYR A 667 -24.08 16.84 34.31
CA TYR A 667 -23.88 15.85 33.26
C TYR A 667 -22.78 14.84 33.61
N ARG A 668 -23.06 13.57 33.30
CA ARG A 668 -22.09 12.47 33.35
C ARG A 668 -21.81 11.94 31.95
N ALA A 669 -20.53 11.70 31.65
CA ALA A 669 -20.08 11.14 30.38
C ALA A 669 -19.69 9.66 30.49
N ALA A 670 -20.07 8.85 29.50
CA ALA A 670 -19.42 7.58 29.19
C ALA A 670 -18.20 7.86 28.31
N VAL A 671 -17.02 7.40 28.75
CA VAL A 671 -15.76 7.57 28.03
C VAL A 671 -15.30 6.19 27.57
N THR A 672 -15.23 5.99 26.25
CA THR A 672 -14.72 4.73 25.71
C THR A 672 -13.20 4.72 25.72
N LEU A 673 -12.62 3.58 26.08
CA LEU A 673 -11.20 3.29 25.99
C LEU A 673 -10.95 2.41 24.78
N GLY A 674 -9.83 2.63 24.10
CA GLY A 674 -9.43 1.84 22.94
C GLY A 674 -7.94 1.51 22.99
N PRO A 675 -7.46 0.57 22.18
CA PRO A 675 -6.01 0.33 22.05
C PRO A 675 -5.28 1.65 21.73
N LYS A 676 -4.10 1.87 22.31
CA LYS A 676 -3.22 3.02 22.03
C LYS A 676 -3.78 4.39 22.43
N VAL A 677 -4.85 4.46 23.23
CA VAL A 677 -5.28 5.74 23.79
C VAL A 677 -4.25 6.21 24.81
N THR A 678 -3.48 7.24 24.44
CA THR A 678 -2.51 7.89 25.32
C THR A 678 -3.20 8.69 26.42
N LYS A 679 -2.45 9.03 27.46
CA LYS A 679 -2.92 9.91 28.55
C LYS A 679 -3.46 11.20 27.99
N ASP A 680 -2.73 11.83 27.08
CA ASP A 680 -3.15 13.11 26.50
C ASP A 680 -4.54 12.98 25.87
N ARG A 681 -4.69 12.09 24.89
CA ARG A 681 -5.95 11.84 24.20
C ARG A 681 -7.10 11.54 25.16
N LEU A 682 -6.85 10.74 26.20
CA LEU A 682 -7.82 10.47 27.26
C LEU A 682 -8.24 11.75 28.01
N THR A 683 -7.26 12.52 28.49
CA THR A 683 -7.52 13.74 29.25
C THR A 683 -8.19 14.83 28.42
N GLN A 684 -7.80 15.03 27.15
CA GLN A 684 -8.42 16.00 26.25
C GLN A 684 -9.89 15.65 25.95
N GLY A 685 -10.18 14.37 25.75
CA GLY A 685 -11.53 13.85 25.59
C GLY A 685 -12.37 14.09 26.84
N CYS A 686 -11.87 13.71 28.02
CA CYS A 686 -12.57 13.95 29.29
C CYS A 686 -12.85 15.43 29.54
N MET A 687 -11.92 16.32 29.17
CA MET A 687 -12.06 17.78 29.32
C MET A 687 -13.08 18.41 28.35
N ARG A 688 -13.77 17.64 27.50
CA ARG A 688 -15.03 18.11 26.88
C ARG A 688 -16.10 18.37 27.93
N MET A 689 -16.01 17.70 29.08
CA MET A 689 -16.73 18.05 30.30
C MET A 689 -16.03 19.24 30.97
N ARG A 690 -16.27 20.46 30.49
CA ARG A 690 -15.57 21.68 30.95
C ARG A 690 -15.71 21.97 32.45
N LYS A 691 -16.72 21.40 33.12
CA LYS A 691 -16.94 21.50 34.58
C LYS A 691 -16.59 20.19 35.30
N LEU A 692 -15.71 19.37 34.72
CA LEU A 692 -15.20 18.17 35.37
C LEU A 692 -14.53 18.53 36.70
N GLY A 693 -14.93 17.85 37.77
CA GLY A 693 -14.51 18.19 39.13
C GLY A 693 -15.31 19.31 39.80
N HIS A 694 -16.23 19.94 39.06
CA HIS A 694 -17.15 20.99 39.51
C HIS A 694 -18.60 20.63 39.15
N GLY A 695 -18.99 19.39 39.46
CA GLY A 695 -20.31 18.80 39.21
C GLY A 695 -20.32 17.75 38.09
N GLN A 696 -19.66 18.02 36.97
CA GLN A 696 -19.61 17.05 35.87
C GLN A 696 -18.68 15.89 36.22
N SER A 697 -19.02 14.71 35.72
CA SER A 697 -18.29 13.46 36.01
C SER A 697 -18.18 12.54 34.79
N VAL A 698 -17.35 11.51 34.90
CA VAL A 698 -17.09 10.52 33.84
C VAL A 698 -17.25 9.09 34.37
N MET A 699 -17.39 8.14 33.45
CA MET A 699 -17.35 6.70 33.68
C MET A 699 -16.63 6.03 32.51
N PHE A 700 -15.67 5.14 32.79
CA PHE A 700 -14.84 4.52 31.76
C PHE A 700 -15.43 3.19 31.28
N PHE A 701 -15.34 2.96 29.97
CA PHE A 701 -15.78 1.74 29.31
C PHE A 701 -14.66 1.19 28.43
N ALA A 702 -14.24 -0.05 28.66
CA ALA A 702 -13.16 -0.67 27.88
C ALA A 702 -13.63 -1.94 27.18
N PRO A 703 -13.21 -2.21 25.94
CA PRO A 703 -13.35 -3.55 25.36
C PRO A 703 -12.46 -4.54 26.12
N PHE A 704 -12.78 -5.84 26.01
CA PHE A 704 -12.06 -6.90 26.73
C PHE A 704 -10.53 -6.86 26.53
N LYS A 705 -10.04 -6.54 25.33
CA LYS A 705 -8.60 -6.44 25.05
C LYS A 705 -7.91 -5.34 25.87
N VAL A 706 -8.56 -4.19 26.04
CA VAL A 706 -8.01 -3.08 26.84
C VAL A 706 -8.11 -3.41 28.32
N ASP A 707 -9.20 -4.07 28.76
CA ASP A 707 -9.32 -4.58 30.12
C ASP A 707 -8.17 -5.51 30.50
N GLN A 708 -7.84 -6.48 29.63
CA GLN A 708 -6.71 -7.38 29.84
C GLN A 708 -5.38 -6.64 29.98
N LYS A 709 -5.12 -5.65 29.12
CA LYS A 709 -3.92 -4.81 29.22
C LYS A 709 -3.86 -4.01 30.53
N ILE A 710 -4.97 -3.41 30.94
CA ILE A 710 -5.04 -2.66 32.21
C ILE A 710 -4.69 -3.59 33.37
N ARG A 711 -5.26 -4.81 33.39
CA ARG A 711 -4.97 -5.81 34.43
C ARG A 711 -3.51 -6.26 34.41
N GLU A 712 -2.95 -6.53 33.24
CA GLU A 712 -1.56 -6.94 33.08
C GLU A 712 -0.59 -5.87 33.62
N ILE A 713 -0.75 -4.61 33.18
CA ILE A 713 0.10 -3.49 33.60
C ILE A 713 -0.05 -3.18 35.09
N CYS A 714 -1.25 -3.34 35.63
CA CYS A 714 -1.52 -3.09 37.06
C CYS A 714 -1.31 -4.33 37.94
N ALA A 715 -0.88 -5.46 37.39
CA ALA A 715 -0.76 -6.75 38.08
C ALA A 715 -2.02 -7.14 38.88
N LEU A 716 -3.19 -6.99 38.26
CA LEU A 716 -4.48 -7.29 38.87
C LEU A 716 -4.96 -8.70 38.54
N ASP A 717 -5.62 -9.34 39.50
CA ASP A 717 -6.34 -10.59 39.26
C ASP A 717 -7.59 -10.36 38.38
N ASN A 718 -8.13 -11.44 37.82
CA ASN A 718 -9.29 -11.37 36.91
C ASN A 718 -10.54 -10.75 37.55
N ASP A 719 -10.73 -10.92 38.86
CA ASP A 719 -11.92 -10.45 39.59
C ASP A 719 -11.71 -9.12 40.32
N SER A 720 -10.47 -8.59 40.35
CA SER A 720 -10.19 -7.33 41.03
C SER A 720 -10.92 -6.15 40.36
N PRO A 721 -11.52 -5.23 41.13
CA PRO A 721 -12.18 -4.06 40.57
C PRO A 721 -11.15 -3.10 39.95
N ILE A 722 -11.46 -2.60 38.76
CA ILE A 722 -10.65 -1.58 38.08
C ILE A 722 -11.14 -0.19 38.49
N SER A 723 -10.21 0.67 38.87
CA SER A 723 -10.46 2.06 39.28
C SER A 723 -10.03 3.05 38.20
N SER A 724 -10.39 4.32 38.34
CA SER A 724 -9.86 5.38 37.47
C SER A 724 -8.33 5.51 37.56
N CYS A 725 -7.74 5.19 38.70
CA CYS A 725 -6.28 5.13 38.89
C CYS A 725 -5.63 4.06 37.99
N HIS A 726 -6.23 2.87 37.89
CA HIS A 726 -5.74 1.80 37.01
C HIS A 726 -5.83 2.19 35.53
N VAL A 727 -6.93 2.83 35.12
CA VAL A 727 -7.11 3.37 33.77
C VAL A 727 -6.02 4.39 33.44
N LEU A 728 -5.73 5.31 34.37
CA LEU A 728 -4.69 6.31 34.18
C LEU A 728 -3.30 5.66 34.07
N LYS A 729 -2.95 4.72 34.95
CA LYS A 729 -1.67 3.98 34.87
C LYS A 729 -1.47 3.31 33.50
N TRP A 730 -2.52 2.67 32.99
CA TRP A 730 -2.50 2.11 31.64
C TRP A 730 -2.30 3.20 30.57
N ALA A 731 -3.05 4.30 30.61
CA ALA A 731 -2.90 5.39 29.64
C ALA A 731 -1.50 6.05 29.67
N TYR A 732 -0.86 6.15 30.84
CA TYR A 732 0.53 6.55 30.98
C TYR A 732 1.47 5.55 30.29
N SER A 733 1.28 4.24 30.51
CA SER A 733 2.10 3.22 29.85
C SER A 733 1.95 3.25 28.33
N GLU A 734 0.75 3.50 27.80
CA GLU A 734 0.52 3.66 26.36
C GLU A 734 1.17 4.95 25.83
N THR A 735 1.28 6.01 26.65
CA THR A 735 2.02 7.23 26.28
C THR A 735 3.52 6.96 26.18
N VAL A 736 4.09 6.22 27.12
CA VAL A 736 5.51 5.81 27.07
C VAL A 736 5.75 4.92 25.85
N ALA A 737 4.89 3.93 25.61
CA ALA A 737 5.00 3.06 24.45
C ALA A 737 4.89 3.84 23.12
N ASP A 738 4.00 4.83 23.04
CA ASP A 738 3.90 5.71 21.86
C ASP A 738 5.17 6.54 21.66
N ILE A 739 5.76 7.10 22.73
CA ILE A 739 7.03 7.83 22.65
C ILE A 739 8.16 6.90 22.16
N GLU A 740 8.33 5.74 22.79
CA GLU A 740 9.37 4.77 22.45
C GLU A 740 9.29 4.27 21.01
N HIS A 741 8.07 4.13 20.48
CA HIS A 741 7.78 3.76 19.10
C HIS A 741 8.23 4.83 18.10
N HIS A 742 8.13 6.11 18.48
CA HIS A 742 8.42 7.25 17.62
C HIS A 742 9.86 7.77 17.70
N ILE A 743 10.62 7.44 18.75
CA ILE A 743 12.04 7.82 18.91
C ILE A 743 12.89 7.50 17.67
N PRO A 744 12.82 6.29 17.05
CA PRO A 744 13.64 5.98 15.87
C PRO A 744 13.40 6.92 14.70
N HIS A 745 12.14 7.27 14.43
CA HIS A 745 11.78 8.25 13.41
C HIS A 745 12.31 9.64 13.73
N TRP A 746 12.21 10.05 15.00
CA TRP A 746 12.65 11.36 15.46
C TRP A 746 14.16 11.52 15.25
N VAL A 747 14.95 10.49 15.59
CA VAL A 747 16.40 10.48 15.36
C VAL A 747 16.74 10.52 13.86
N GLN A 748 16.03 9.74 13.04
CA GLN A 748 16.24 9.74 11.59
C GLN A 748 15.93 11.12 10.98
N GLN A 749 14.82 11.75 11.37
CA GLN A 749 14.43 13.08 10.88
C GLN A 749 15.39 14.18 11.35
N GLY A 750 15.81 14.15 12.62
CA GLY A 750 16.75 15.13 13.16
C GLY A 750 18.12 15.04 12.47
N THR A 751 18.60 13.81 12.26
CA THR A 751 19.85 13.57 11.53
C THR A 751 19.77 14.09 10.09
N ASP A 752 18.69 13.72 9.38
CA ASP A 752 18.44 14.16 8.01
C ASP A 752 18.42 15.70 7.93
N TYR A 753 17.66 16.34 8.82
CA TYR A 753 17.58 17.79 8.91
C TYR A 753 18.95 18.44 9.12
N MET A 754 19.78 17.94 10.04
CA MET A 754 21.10 18.53 10.31
C MET A 754 22.01 18.45 9.08
N ALA A 755 22.03 17.29 8.39
CA ALA A 755 22.80 17.13 7.16
C ALA A 755 22.30 18.06 6.04
N ARG A 756 20.97 18.23 5.92
CA ARG A 756 20.35 19.15 4.96
C ARG A 756 20.62 20.63 5.29
N LYS A 757 20.65 20.99 6.58
CA LYS A 757 20.95 22.35 7.06
C LYS A 757 22.40 22.71 6.74
N GLU A 758 23.36 21.85 7.06
CA GLU A 758 24.78 22.05 6.73
C GLU A 758 24.98 22.22 5.22
N ALA A 759 24.36 21.36 4.41
CA ALA A 759 24.39 21.46 2.95
C ALA A 759 23.81 22.80 2.44
N TRP A 760 22.72 23.30 3.05
CA TRP A 760 22.11 24.58 2.70
C TRP A 760 22.99 25.78 3.07
N GLU A 761 23.67 25.74 4.22
CA GLU A 761 24.62 26.77 4.65
C GLU A 761 25.83 26.85 3.71
N VAL A 762 26.40 25.70 3.36
CA VAL A 762 27.49 25.63 2.36
C VAL A 762 27.04 26.18 1.02
N PHE A 763 25.84 25.82 0.56
CA PHE A 763 25.25 26.36 -0.66
C PHE A 763 25.04 27.88 -0.61
N ASN A 764 24.63 28.44 0.54
CA ASN A 764 24.47 29.89 0.67
C ASN A 764 25.81 30.64 0.55
N GLY A 765 26.91 30.05 1.03
CA GLY A 765 28.25 30.63 0.86
C GLY A 765 28.85 30.42 -0.53
N SER A 766 28.63 29.25 -1.14
CA SER A 766 29.30 28.85 -2.39
C SER A 766 28.51 29.14 -3.67
N GLY A 767 27.17 29.15 -3.59
CA GLY A 767 26.26 29.17 -4.73
C GLY A 767 26.24 27.91 -5.61
N ARG A 768 27.00 26.85 -5.24
CA ARG A 768 27.15 25.65 -6.08
C ARG A 768 26.04 24.63 -5.83
N ILE A 769 25.30 24.29 -6.88
CA ILE A 769 24.18 23.33 -6.81
C ILE A 769 24.61 21.93 -6.32
N SER A 770 25.86 21.53 -6.61
CA SER A 770 26.43 20.26 -6.16
C SER A 770 26.38 20.08 -4.64
N ASP A 771 26.42 21.19 -3.90
CA ASP A 771 26.45 21.19 -2.44
C ASP A 771 25.08 20.77 -1.86
N LEU A 772 24.00 20.86 -2.66
CA LEU A 772 22.65 20.43 -2.31
C LEU A 772 22.37 18.94 -2.60
N GLY A 773 23.38 18.14 -2.96
CA GLY A 773 23.22 16.73 -3.30
C GLY A 773 22.51 15.90 -2.21
N VAL A 774 22.76 16.22 -0.93
CA VAL A 774 22.17 15.56 0.25
C VAL A 774 20.64 15.67 0.30
N TRP A 775 20.06 16.72 -0.31
CA TRP A 775 18.62 16.89 -0.36
C TRP A 775 17.93 15.85 -1.27
N ARG A 776 18.66 15.26 -2.22
CA ARG A 776 18.14 14.17 -3.07
C ARG A 776 18.38 12.85 -2.37
N GLN A 777 17.30 12.20 -1.96
CA GLN A 777 17.36 10.90 -1.30
C GLN A 777 16.75 9.82 -2.17
N PRO A 778 17.25 8.58 -2.11
CA PRO A 778 16.59 7.46 -2.76
C PRO A 778 15.20 7.24 -2.13
N ASP A 779 14.14 7.19 -2.96
CA ASP A 779 12.80 6.78 -2.53
C ASP A 779 12.57 5.29 -2.82
N ALA A 780 13.02 4.82 -4.00
CA ALA A 780 12.95 3.43 -4.39
C ALA A 780 14.00 2.58 -3.66
N ARG A 781 13.56 1.77 -2.69
CA ARG A 781 14.36 0.72 -2.05
C ARG A 781 14.06 -0.66 -2.66
N SER A 782 15.09 -1.44 -2.92
CA SER A 782 15.01 -2.85 -3.34
C SER A 782 14.62 -3.76 -2.18
N LEU A 783 14.05 -4.93 -2.48
CA LEU A 783 13.74 -5.95 -1.47
C LEU A 783 14.99 -6.39 -0.69
N GLN A 784 16.16 -6.38 -1.34
CA GLN A 784 17.43 -6.71 -0.69
C GLN A 784 17.84 -5.65 0.33
N GLU A 785 17.62 -4.36 0.05
CA GLU A 785 17.95 -3.27 0.99
C GLU A 785 17.01 -3.24 2.20
N ILE A 786 15.73 -3.58 1.99
CA ILE A 786 14.71 -3.56 3.05
C ILE A 786 14.78 -4.82 3.92
N TYR A 787 14.93 -6.02 3.33
CA TYR A 787 14.78 -7.31 4.03
C TYR A 787 16.00 -8.23 3.97
N GLY A 788 17.03 -7.87 3.20
CA GLY A 788 18.25 -8.65 3.09
C GLY A 788 19.09 -8.65 4.37
N ILE A 789 20.05 -9.58 4.46
CA ILE A 789 21.08 -9.53 5.50
C ILE A 789 22.13 -8.52 5.06
N ARG A 790 22.46 -7.58 5.95
CA ARG A 790 23.54 -6.61 5.75
C ARG A 790 24.87 -7.26 6.13
N SER A 791 25.86 -7.17 5.26
CA SER A 791 27.18 -7.80 5.45
C SER A 791 27.93 -7.19 6.63
N ASP A 792 28.58 -8.05 7.43
CA ASP A 792 29.25 -7.67 8.68
C ASP A 792 30.54 -6.84 8.48
N GLY A 793 31.03 -6.71 7.23
CA GLY A 793 32.37 -6.22 6.91
C GLY A 793 32.50 -4.82 6.29
N GLU A 794 31.47 -4.26 5.64
CA GLU A 794 31.62 -3.00 4.87
C GLU A 794 30.69 -1.85 5.31
N GLY A 795 29.98 -1.96 6.44
CA GLY A 795 29.07 -0.88 6.82
C GLY A 795 28.59 -0.83 8.27
N ARG A 796 29.05 -1.73 9.16
CA ARG A 796 28.54 -1.73 10.54
C ARG A 796 29.00 -0.53 11.38
N LYS A 797 30.11 0.12 11.02
CA LYS A 797 30.67 1.27 11.76
C LYS A 797 30.48 2.65 11.08
N ASP A 798 30.30 2.70 9.75
CA ASP A 798 30.26 3.96 9.00
C ASP A 798 28.84 4.40 8.57
N LEU A 799 27.80 3.62 8.88
CA LEU A 799 26.40 3.91 8.48
C LEU A 799 25.47 4.26 9.65
N MET A 800 25.94 4.32 10.90
CA MET A 800 25.20 5.14 11.84
C MET A 800 25.45 6.58 11.39
N PRO A 801 24.41 7.33 11.02
CA PRO A 801 24.61 8.76 10.92
C PRO A 801 25.24 9.21 12.24
N LYS A 802 26.23 10.09 12.19
CA LYS A 802 26.76 10.69 13.42
C LYS A 802 25.56 11.31 14.13
N VAL A 803 25.10 10.64 15.18
CA VAL A 803 24.02 11.15 16.02
C VAL A 803 24.61 12.42 16.62
N HIS A 804 24.06 13.56 16.22
CA HIS A 804 24.52 14.85 16.70
C HIS A 804 24.40 14.89 18.23
N HIS A 805 25.30 15.64 18.88
CA HIS A 805 25.35 15.72 20.34
C HIS A 805 23.99 16.01 20.98
N GLU A 806 23.21 16.92 20.39
CA GLU A 806 21.86 17.29 20.84
C GLU A 806 20.87 16.12 20.82
N LEU A 807 20.94 15.26 19.80
CA LEU A 807 20.10 14.06 19.72
C LEU A 807 20.52 13.03 20.76
N GLN A 808 21.84 12.87 20.97
CA GLN A 808 22.39 11.93 21.94
C GLN A 808 22.03 12.35 23.37
N GLU A 809 22.15 13.64 23.71
CA GLU A 809 21.78 14.19 25.01
C GLU A 809 20.31 13.92 25.35
N ARG A 810 19.42 14.05 24.34
CA ARG A 810 17.99 13.73 24.50
C ARG A 810 17.76 12.25 24.75
N LEU A 811 18.45 11.38 24.01
CA LEU A 811 18.38 9.92 24.19
C LEU A 811 18.88 9.49 25.57
N ASP A 812 19.98 10.08 26.03
CA ASP A 812 20.58 9.83 27.34
C ASP A 812 19.63 10.27 28.46
N THR A 813 18.98 11.44 28.30
CA THR A 813 17.95 11.93 29.23
C THR A 813 16.74 10.98 29.31
N LEU A 814 16.37 10.36 28.19
CA LEU A 814 15.29 9.38 28.12
C LEU A 814 15.69 7.98 28.59
N GLY A 815 16.98 7.73 28.83
CA GLY A 815 17.48 6.38 29.10
C GLY A 815 17.28 5.41 27.94
N TYR A 816 17.15 5.92 26.70
CA TYR A 816 16.82 5.11 25.54
C TYR A 816 18.07 4.77 24.72
N GLN A 817 18.41 3.48 24.63
CA GLN A 817 19.48 3.02 23.75
C GLN A 817 18.94 2.72 22.36
N ILE A 818 19.35 3.54 21.39
CA ILE A 818 18.99 3.32 19.99
C ILE A 818 19.86 2.21 19.40
N THR A 819 19.21 1.18 18.87
CA THR A 819 19.88 0.11 18.13
C THR A 819 19.71 0.31 16.64
N GLN A 820 20.68 -0.14 15.84
CA GLN A 820 20.57 -0.10 14.37
C GLN A 820 19.29 -0.83 13.88
N ASP A 821 18.92 -1.92 14.54
CA ASP A 821 17.71 -2.68 14.19
C ASP A 821 16.42 -1.84 14.32
N LYS A 822 16.33 -0.96 15.32
CA LYS A 822 15.17 -0.08 15.52
C LYS A 822 15.14 1.10 14.53
N LEU A 823 16.30 1.62 14.14
CA LEU A 823 16.42 2.72 13.16
C LEU A 823 16.02 2.31 11.74
N TYR A 824 16.35 1.07 11.35
CA TYR A 824 16.19 0.63 9.96
C TYR A 824 14.94 -0.23 9.72
N ASN A 825 14.28 -0.75 10.76
CA ASN A 825 13.07 -1.58 10.65
C ASN A 825 11.79 -0.80 10.96
N ILE A 826 11.67 0.37 10.34
CA ILE A 826 10.50 1.21 10.47
C ILE A 826 9.46 0.76 9.43
N VAL A 827 8.42 0.06 9.92
CA VAL A 827 7.26 -0.34 9.11
C VAL A 827 6.21 0.77 9.09
N ASP A 828 6.19 1.58 10.16
CA ASP A 828 5.20 2.61 10.42
C ASP A 828 5.55 3.96 9.76
N GLU A 829 5.62 3.98 8.43
CA GLU A 829 5.94 5.21 7.68
C GLU A 829 4.66 5.87 7.16
N GLU A 830 4.17 6.90 7.84
CA GLU A 830 3.16 7.83 7.28
C GLU A 830 3.85 9.07 6.70
N GLN A 831 3.50 9.44 5.46
CA GLN A 831 4.15 10.54 4.74
C GLN A 831 3.12 11.30 3.91
N GLU A 832 3.22 12.62 3.88
CA GLU A 832 2.46 13.47 2.97
C GLU A 832 3.23 13.60 1.64
N ARG A 833 2.71 12.99 0.56
CA ARG A 833 3.39 12.98 -0.74
C ARG A 833 2.74 13.97 -1.70
N GLU A 834 3.53 14.90 -2.22
CA GLU A 834 3.16 15.76 -3.35
C GLU A 834 3.85 15.26 -4.62
N VAL A 835 3.12 14.43 -5.36
CA VAL A 835 3.58 13.86 -6.63
C VAL A 835 3.50 14.93 -7.72
N SER A 836 4.58 15.10 -8.48
CA SER A 836 4.55 15.92 -9.69
C SER A 836 3.52 15.34 -10.67
N HIS A 837 2.62 16.17 -11.17
CA HIS A 837 1.62 15.76 -12.16
C HIS A 837 2.33 15.42 -13.48
N GLU A 838 2.81 14.19 -13.62
CA GLU A 838 3.15 13.64 -14.91
C GLU A 838 1.84 13.45 -15.68
N VAL A 839 1.73 14.05 -16.86
CA VAL A 839 0.62 13.80 -17.79
C VAL A 839 0.56 12.29 -18.00
N GLU A 840 -0.58 11.70 -17.63
CA GLU A 840 -0.88 10.26 -17.80
C GLU A 840 -0.68 9.94 -19.29
N LYS A 841 0.52 9.51 -19.66
CA LYS A 841 0.80 9.08 -21.03
C LYS A 841 0.10 7.75 -21.17
N GLU A 842 -1.03 7.78 -21.88
CA GLU A 842 -1.65 6.59 -22.43
C GLU A 842 -0.53 5.71 -22.98
N ARG A 843 -0.39 4.52 -22.38
CA ARG A 843 0.61 3.55 -22.82
C ARG A 843 0.14 3.06 -24.19
N GLN A 844 0.51 3.78 -25.25
CA GLN A 844 0.38 3.25 -26.60
C GLN A 844 1.18 1.95 -26.61
N VAL A 845 0.49 0.85 -26.85
CA VAL A 845 1.12 -0.43 -27.14
C VAL A 845 2.06 -0.15 -28.30
N GLN A 846 3.37 -0.12 -28.00
CA GLN A 846 4.39 0.07 -29.01
C GLN A 846 4.42 -1.21 -29.83
N ARG A 847 3.52 -1.27 -30.83
CA ARG A 847 3.53 -2.34 -31.81
C ARG A 847 4.89 -2.29 -32.50
N PRO A 848 5.43 -3.45 -32.90
CA PRO A 848 6.66 -3.49 -33.66
C PRO A 848 6.59 -2.47 -34.81
N PRO A 849 7.63 -1.66 -35.04
CA PRO A 849 7.61 -0.65 -36.09
C PRO A 849 7.33 -1.33 -37.44
N ARG A 850 6.60 -0.68 -38.33
CA ARG A 850 6.36 -1.23 -39.68
C ARG A 850 7.71 -1.58 -40.33
N ARG A 851 7.81 -2.78 -40.86
CA ARG A 851 8.98 -3.29 -41.59
C ARG A 851 8.54 -3.74 -42.97
N GLU A 852 9.45 -3.60 -43.94
CA GLU A 852 9.23 -4.12 -45.28
C GLU A 852 9.33 -5.66 -45.24
N PRO A 853 8.36 -6.38 -45.83
CA PRO A 853 8.36 -7.83 -45.86
C PRO A 853 9.51 -8.36 -46.72
N ALA A 854 10.08 -9.51 -46.34
CA ALA A 854 11.08 -10.20 -47.14
C ALA A 854 10.48 -10.74 -48.45
N ASP A 855 11.21 -10.59 -49.56
CA ASP A 855 10.84 -11.20 -50.83
C ASP A 855 10.84 -12.72 -50.72
N HIS A 856 9.75 -13.33 -51.15
CA HIS A 856 9.61 -14.77 -51.15
C HIS A 856 10.41 -15.42 -52.27
N SER A 857 11.14 -16.49 -51.95
CA SER A 857 11.87 -17.25 -52.97
C SER A 857 11.86 -18.74 -52.66
N LEU A 858 11.60 -19.55 -53.69
CA LEU A 858 11.65 -21.01 -53.57
C LEU A 858 13.08 -21.47 -53.81
N GLY A 859 13.79 -21.79 -52.73
CA GLY A 859 15.21 -22.17 -52.80
C GLY A 859 15.46 -23.48 -53.55
N VAL A 860 16.53 -23.53 -54.34
CA VAL A 860 16.94 -24.72 -55.11
C VAL A 860 17.11 -25.96 -54.21
N ALA A 861 17.60 -25.76 -52.99
CA ALA A 861 17.77 -26.84 -52.00
C ALA A 861 16.44 -27.45 -51.55
N VAL A 862 15.37 -26.63 -51.47
CA VAL A 862 14.02 -27.07 -51.09
C VAL A 862 13.38 -27.87 -52.22
N GLN A 863 13.48 -27.38 -53.46
CA GLN A 863 13.01 -28.11 -54.65
C GLN A 863 13.73 -29.47 -54.80
N GLN A 864 15.05 -29.49 -54.61
CA GLN A 864 15.81 -30.74 -54.68
C GLN A 864 15.37 -31.73 -53.59
N PHE A 865 15.10 -31.25 -52.37
CA PHE A 865 14.55 -32.09 -51.31
C PHE A 865 13.17 -32.66 -51.67
N VAL A 866 12.27 -31.84 -52.20
CA VAL A 866 10.92 -32.28 -52.61
C VAL A 866 10.96 -33.30 -53.74
N ARG A 867 11.95 -33.24 -54.64
CA ARG A 867 12.10 -34.21 -55.75
C ARG A 867 12.77 -35.51 -55.36
N THR A 868 13.73 -35.45 -54.44
CA THR A 868 14.62 -36.58 -54.13
C THR A 868 14.27 -37.26 -52.81
N GLY A 869 13.58 -36.57 -51.90
CA GLY A 869 13.33 -37.02 -50.54
C GLY A 869 14.58 -37.07 -49.66
N VAL A 870 15.73 -36.57 -50.14
CA VAL A 870 17.01 -36.68 -49.44
C VAL A 870 17.53 -35.30 -49.06
N LEU A 871 17.75 -35.09 -47.76
CA LEU A 871 18.33 -33.85 -47.24
C LEU A 871 19.86 -33.98 -47.14
N SER A 872 20.58 -33.49 -48.15
CA SER A 872 22.06 -33.56 -48.21
C SER A 872 22.75 -32.53 -47.29
N ARG A 873 24.00 -32.79 -46.87
CA ARG A 873 24.80 -31.80 -46.09
C ARG A 873 24.98 -30.47 -46.82
N LYS A 874 25.03 -30.48 -48.16
CA LYS A 874 25.14 -29.27 -48.99
C LYS A 874 23.82 -28.50 -49.02
N SER A 875 22.69 -29.21 -49.08
CA SER A 875 21.34 -28.63 -49.00
C SER A 875 21.08 -28.00 -47.63
N MET A 876 21.46 -28.71 -46.55
CA MET A 876 21.36 -28.22 -45.16
C MET A 876 22.11 -26.90 -44.93
N ARG A 877 23.28 -26.71 -45.54
CA ARG A 877 24.06 -25.47 -45.38
C ARG A 877 23.53 -24.28 -46.20
N LYS A 878 22.69 -24.52 -47.21
CA LYS A 878 22.31 -23.50 -48.21
C LYS A 878 20.85 -23.07 -48.19
N GLY A 879 19.95 -23.82 -47.56
CA GLY A 879 18.51 -23.49 -47.58
C GLY A 879 17.69 -23.95 -46.38
N PHE A 880 18.30 -24.62 -45.40
CA PHE A 880 17.60 -25.13 -44.22
C PHE A 880 18.31 -24.71 -42.94
N LEU A 881 17.55 -24.51 -41.87
CA LEU A 881 18.07 -24.11 -40.55
C LEU A 881 17.48 -25.01 -39.46
N PRO A 882 18.31 -25.56 -38.55
CA PRO A 882 17.80 -26.25 -37.36
C PRO A 882 16.93 -25.31 -36.51
N PHE A 883 15.88 -25.83 -35.87
CA PHE A 883 14.92 -25.02 -35.09
C PHE A 883 15.61 -24.12 -34.06
N TRP A 884 16.51 -24.68 -33.25
CA TRP A 884 17.12 -23.95 -32.14
C TRP A 884 18.16 -22.91 -32.55
N LYS A 885 18.68 -23.02 -33.78
CA LYS A 885 19.53 -21.97 -34.35
C LYS A 885 18.78 -20.65 -34.46
N LEU A 886 17.47 -20.68 -34.75
CA LEU A 886 16.63 -19.47 -34.84
C LEU A 886 16.36 -18.81 -33.50
N VAL A 887 16.51 -19.55 -32.40
CA VAL A 887 16.23 -19.09 -31.02
C VAL A 887 17.54 -18.81 -30.27
N ASN A 888 18.68 -18.76 -30.97
CA ASN A 888 20.02 -18.61 -30.37
C ASN A 888 20.34 -19.66 -29.29
N LEU A 889 19.78 -20.85 -29.43
CA LEU A 889 20.13 -22.04 -28.67
C LEU A 889 21.11 -22.90 -29.48
N GLN A 890 21.86 -23.77 -28.79
CA GLN A 890 22.90 -24.58 -29.41
C GLN A 890 22.31 -25.44 -30.56
N PRO A 891 22.76 -25.29 -31.82
CA PRO A 891 22.10 -25.94 -32.96
C PRO A 891 22.09 -27.47 -32.90
N ASN A 892 23.12 -28.06 -32.29
CA ASN A 892 23.26 -29.50 -32.05
C ASN A 892 22.24 -30.05 -31.05
N SER A 893 21.52 -29.20 -30.31
CA SER A 893 20.39 -29.58 -29.46
C SER A 893 19.12 -29.88 -30.26
N THR A 894 19.10 -29.56 -31.57
CA THR A 894 17.96 -29.84 -32.46
C THR A 894 18.01 -31.29 -32.87
N HIS A 895 16.87 -31.99 -32.85
CA HIS A 895 16.81 -33.34 -33.38
C HIS A 895 17.34 -33.35 -34.84
N PRO A 896 18.21 -34.30 -35.25
CA PRO A 896 18.89 -34.28 -36.55
C PRO A 896 17.98 -34.26 -37.78
N GLY A 897 16.69 -34.60 -37.60
CA GLY A 897 15.65 -34.56 -38.63
C GLY A 897 14.76 -33.31 -38.64
N LEU A 898 14.97 -32.31 -37.79
CA LEU A 898 14.11 -31.13 -37.68
C LEU A 898 14.74 -29.88 -38.31
N PHE A 899 14.06 -29.29 -39.29
CA PHE A 899 14.54 -28.12 -40.02
C PHE A 899 13.44 -27.12 -40.35
N THR A 900 13.80 -25.86 -40.47
CA THR A 900 13.00 -24.82 -41.13
C THR A 900 13.62 -24.48 -42.47
N THR A 901 12.83 -24.01 -43.43
CA THR A 901 13.38 -23.39 -44.64
C THR A 901 13.86 -21.97 -44.36
N LEU A 902 14.79 -21.50 -45.19
CA LEU A 902 15.27 -20.11 -45.11
C LEU A 902 14.13 -19.11 -45.37
N ASP A 903 13.21 -19.41 -46.29
CA ASP A 903 12.05 -18.56 -46.56
C ASP A 903 11.14 -18.48 -45.33
N PHE A 904 10.79 -19.60 -44.68
CA PHE A 904 10.00 -19.59 -43.44
C PHE A 904 10.63 -18.70 -42.38
N ALA A 905 11.94 -18.82 -42.19
CA ALA A 905 12.68 -18.11 -41.15
C ALA A 905 12.96 -16.63 -41.46
N THR A 906 12.82 -16.19 -42.71
CA THR A 906 13.09 -14.81 -43.14
C THR A 906 11.78 -14.08 -43.44
N THR A 907 11.42 -13.12 -42.58
CA THR A 907 10.11 -12.44 -42.65
C THR A 907 10.19 -10.97 -43.05
N ILE A 908 11.33 -10.30 -42.84
CA ILE A 908 11.55 -8.87 -43.06
C ILE A 908 12.89 -8.58 -43.76
N THR A 909 13.03 -7.42 -44.42
CA THR A 909 14.29 -6.94 -45.03
C THR A 909 15.06 -5.94 -44.13
N GLY A 910 16.37 -5.76 -44.35
CA GLY A 910 17.22 -4.75 -43.69
C GLY A 910 17.93 -5.19 -42.39
N ARG A 911 18.38 -4.27 -41.51
CA ARG A 911 18.96 -4.63 -40.20
C ARG A 911 17.96 -5.47 -39.38
N GLY A 912 18.31 -6.73 -39.11
CA GLY A 912 17.41 -7.75 -38.55
C GLY A 912 16.87 -8.76 -39.57
N SER A 913 17.38 -8.75 -40.81
CA SER A 913 17.07 -9.71 -41.88
C SER A 913 17.63 -11.11 -41.64
N ASP A 914 18.51 -11.28 -40.65
CA ASP A 914 19.05 -12.59 -40.33
C ASP A 914 17.92 -13.50 -39.80
N PRO A 915 17.83 -14.74 -40.29
CA PRO A 915 16.87 -15.72 -39.81
C PRO A 915 16.99 -15.87 -38.29
N GLY A 916 15.94 -15.50 -37.55
CA GLY A 916 16.03 -15.45 -36.10
C GLY A 916 14.75 -15.07 -35.39
N LEU A 917 14.85 -14.97 -34.07
CA LEU A 917 13.76 -14.67 -33.15
C LEU A 917 13.37 -13.18 -33.23
N ASN A 918 12.16 -12.87 -33.69
CA ASN A 918 11.66 -11.50 -33.83
C ASN A 918 10.12 -11.41 -33.72
N ASP A 919 9.57 -10.21 -33.64
CA ASP A 919 8.12 -9.99 -33.51
C ASP A 919 7.30 -10.39 -34.76
N PHE A 920 7.97 -10.59 -35.90
CA PHE A 920 7.36 -10.88 -37.20
C PHE A 920 7.39 -12.38 -37.54
N MET A 921 7.73 -13.25 -36.59
CA MET A 921 7.76 -14.70 -36.80
C MET A 921 6.43 -15.24 -37.35
N ARG A 922 6.52 -16.08 -38.38
CA ARG A 922 5.37 -16.76 -38.97
C ARG A 922 4.83 -17.85 -38.04
N PRO A 923 3.50 -18.04 -37.92
CA PRO A 923 2.96 -19.19 -37.22
C PRO A 923 3.43 -20.48 -37.90
N VAL A 924 3.64 -21.53 -37.11
CA VAL A 924 3.94 -22.86 -37.65
C VAL A 924 2.62 -23.47 -38.12
N THR A 925 2.43 -23.52 -39.43
CA THR A 925 1.18 -24.01 -40.04
C THR A 925 1.42 -25.15 -41.02
N TRP A 926 2.50 -25.08 -41.80
CA TRP A 926 2.80 -26.04 -42.86
C TRP A 926 4.05 -26.82 -42.52
N VAL A 927 3.91 -28.14 -42.44
CA VAL A 927 5.01 -29.06 -42.11
C VAL A 927 5.10 -30.13 -43.21
N ILE A 928 6.27 -30.27 -43.84
CA ILE A 928 6.56 -31.41 -44.69
C ILE A 928 7.14 -32.53 -43.82
N SER A 929 6.66 -33.74 -43.99
CA SER A 929 7.26 -34.94 -43.42
C SER A 929 7.66 -35.95 -44.49
N GLY A 930 8.49 -36.90 -44.07
CA GLY A 930 8.99 -37.97 -44.93
C GLY A 930 10.42 -37.71 -45.37
N GLY A 931 10.90 -38.52 -46.31
CA GLY A 931 12.29 -38.45 -46.75
C GLY A 931 13.29 -38.84 -45.64
N ARG A 932 14.58 -38.71 -45.93
CA ARG A 932 15.68 -39.07 -45.01
C ARG A 932 16.83 -38.09 -45.06
N THR A 933 17.50 -37.90 -43.94
CA THR A 933 18.84 -37.28 -43.91
C THR A 933 19.90 -38.27 -44.40
N MET A 934 21.10 -37.77 -44.73
CA MET A 934 22.26 -38.63 -45.00
C MET A 934 22.63 -39.57 -43.83
N GLY A 935 22.19 -39.26 -42.61
CA GLY A 935 22.31 -40.12 -41.42
C GLY A 935 21.15 -41.09 -41.23
N ASN A 936 20.29 -41.27 -42.24
CA ASN A 936 19.11 -42.14 -42.26
C ASN A 936 18.01 -41.77 -41.25
N SER A 937 17.99 -40.55 -40.71
CA SER A 937 16.90 -40.05 -39.85
C SER A 937 15.71 -39.57 -40.69
N LYS A 938 14.47 -39.82 -40.23
CA LYS A 938 13.25 -39.22 -40.80
C LYS A 938 13.33 -37.68 -40.69
N VAL A 939 12.72 -36.97 -41.64
CA VAL A 939 12.77 -35.50 -41.71
C VAL A 939 11.38 -34.89 -41.46
N LEU A 940 11.35 -33.80 -40.67
CA LEU A 940 10.25 -32.83 -40.64
C LEU A 940 10.81 -31.44 -40.98
N VAL A 941 10.17 -30.77 -41.94
CA VAL A 941 10.55 -29.43 -42.38
C VAL A 941 9.38 -28.47 -42.21
N ILE A 942 9.56 -27.38 -41.46
CA ILE A 942 8.61 -26.26 -41.44
C ILE A 942 8.89 -25.38 -42.67
N ILE A 943 7.85 -25.13 -43.46
CA ILE A 943 7.92 -24.32 -44.67
C ILE A 943 7.03 -23.08 -44.57
N SER A 944 7.26 -22.08 -45.41
CA SER A 944 6.38 -20.92 -45.47
C SER A 944 5.06 -21.21 -46.20
N PRO A 945 4.00 -20.42 -45.97
CA PRO A 945 2.78 -20.52 -46.77
C PRO A 945 3.02 -20.36 -48.28
N TYR A 946 3.99 -19.53 -48.67
CA TYR A 946 4.39 -19.35 -50.07
C TYR A 946 5.00 -20.64 -50.65
N GLU A 947 5.95 -21.25 -49.93
CA GLU A 947 6.53 -22.52 -50.35
C GLU A 947 5.49 -23.64 -50.39
N ALA A 948 4.57 -23.67 -49.42
CA ALA A 948 3.48 -24.64 -49.38
C ALA A 948 2.58 -24.53 -50.62
N ASP A 949 2.18 -23.33 -51.01
CA ASP A 949 1.37 -23.09 -52.22
C ASP A 949 2.09 -23.58 -53.50
N LYS A 950 3.38 -23.25 -53.65
CA LYS A 950 4.17 -23.67 -54.83
C LYS A 950 4.44 -25.17 -54.88
N LEU A 951 4.65 -25.81 -53.73
CA LEU A 951 5.07 -27.21 -53.65
C LEU A 951 3.90 -28.19 -53.49
N ARG A 952 2.71 -27.72 -53.10
CA ARG A 952 1.54 -28.58 -52.80
C ARG A 952 1.24 -29.57 -53.92
N ARG A 953 1.27 -29.14 -55.19
CA ARG A 953 0.98 -30.02 -56.34
C ARG A 953 2.07 -31.06 -56.55
N GLU A 954 3.34 -30.65 -56.49
CA GLU A 954 4.48 -31.55 -56.63
C GLU A 954 4.51 -32.59 -55.51
N ILE A 955 4.15 -32.21 -54.28
CA ILE A 955 3.99 -33.14 -53.15
C ILE A 955 2.74 -34.01 -53.32
N ALA A 956 1.62 -33.50 -53.81
CA ALA A 956 0.42 -34.33 -54.02
C ALA A 956 0.66 -35.48 -55.01
N GLU A 957 1.52 -35.27 -56.01
CA GLU A 957 1.82 -36.23 -57.08
C GLU A 957 3.12 -37.04 -56.82
N ASN A 958 3.78 -36.84 -55.66
CA ASN A 958 5.09 -37.45 -55.39
C ASN A 958 5.00 -38.95 -55.11
N LYS A 959 5.99 -39.71 -55.62
CA LYS A 959 6.11 -41.18 -55.40
C LYS A 959 7.16 -41.55 -54.35
N ILE A 960 7.76 -40.56 -53.69
CA ILE A 960 8.88 -40.72 -52.77
C ILE A 960 8.44 -40.73 -51.30
N GLY A 961 7.14 -40.61 -51.04
CA GLY A 961 6.55 -40.70 -49.71
C GLY A 961 6.69 -39.42 -48.88
N LEU A 962 6.85 -38.25 -49.51
CA LEU A 962 6.73 -36.96 -48.80
C LEU A 962 5.27 -36.63 -48.55
N ARG A 963 4.98 -35.98 -47.43
CA ARG A 963 3.63 -35.53 -47.07
C ARG A 963 3.67 -34.10 -46.56
N LEU A 964 2.70 -33.30 -46.97
CA LEU A 964 2.47 -31.93 -46.49
C LEU A 964 1.31 -31.94 -45.50
N HIS A 965 1.53 -31.39 -44.32
CA HIS A 965 0.60 -31.39 -43.20
C HIS A 965 0.18 -29.98 -42.82
N ILE A 966 -1.08 -29.85 -42.40
CA ILE A 966 -1.56 -28.67 -41.68
C ILE A 966 -1.40 -28.94 -40.18
N TYR A 967 -0.72 -28.03 -39.50
CA TYR A 967 -0.41 -28.12 -38.08
C TYR A 967 -0.86 -26.86 -37.35
N ALA A 968 -1.28 -27.00 -36.09
CA ALA A 968 -1.48 -25.90 -35.18
C ALA A 968 -1.09 -26.33 -33.74
N PRO A 969 -0.34 -25.50 -32.99
CA PRO A 969 -0.02 -25.81 -31.60
C PRO A 969 -1.27 -25.75 -30.71
N LYS A 970 -1.32 -26.58 -29.66
CA LYS A 970 -2.41 -26.55 -28.68
C LYS A 970 -2.25 -25.35 -27.73
N VAL A 971 -2.96 -24.25 -28.01
CA VAL A 971 -2.86 -22.99 -27.25
C VAL A 971 -4.04 -22.77 -26.31
N ALA A 972 -5.12 -23.55 -26.43
CA ALA A 972 -6.24 -23.57 -25.50
C ALA A 972 -6.48 -24.99 -24.97
N GLN A 973 -6.91 -25.11 -23.71
CA GLN A 973 -7.10 -26.41 -23.05
C GLN A 973 -8.11 -27.30 -23.80
N ASN A 974 -9.19 -26.71 -24.32
CA ASN A 974 -10.28 -27.39 -25.02
C ASN A 974 -10.05 -27.54 -26.55
N GLN A 975 -8.89 -27.11 -27.08
CA GLN A 975 -8.56 -27.26 -28.50
C GLN A 975 -8.19 -28.72 -28.82
N ASP A 976 -8.57 -29.23 -29.99
CA ASP A 976 -8.08 -30.53 -30.48
C ASP A 976 -6.55 -30.50 -30.72
N PHE A 977 -5.91 -31.67 -30.70
CA PHE A 977 -4.46 -31.82 -30.90
C PHE A 977 -4.16 -32.14 -32.38
N PHE A 978 -3.11 -31.52 -32.93
CA PHE A 978 -2.65 -31.70 -34.32
C PHE A 978 -1.26 -32.36 -34.40
N GLU A 979 -0.83 -32.97 -33.30
CA GLU A 979 0.54 -33.47 -33.09
C GLU A 979 0.82 -34.79 -33.80
N ASP A 980 -0.22 -35.54 -34.17
CA ASP A 980 -0.11 -36.76 -34.97
C ASP A 980 0.12 -36.47 -36.47
N LEU A 981 0.05 -35.18 -36.85
CA LEU A 981 0.16 -34.67 -38.21
C LEU A 981 -0.80 -35.40 -39.17
N SER A 982 -1.98 -35.83 -38.72
CA SER A 982 -2.94 -36.53 -39.58
C SER A 982 -3.95 -35.58 -40.25
N PHE A 983 -4.14 -34.40 -39.69
CA PHE A 983 -5.15 -33.43 -40.14
C PHE A 983 -4.82 -32.80 -41.50
N LEU A 984 -5.74 -32.96 -42.46
CA LEU A 984 -5.67 -32.39 -43.82
C LEU A 984 -4.30 -32.60 -44.49
N THR A 985 -3.84 -33.85 -44.51
CA THR A 985 -2.55 -34.26 -45.08
C THR A 985 -2.62 -34.44 -46.59
N ILE A 986 -1.55 -34.06 -47.30
CA ILE A 986 -1.42 -34.15 -48.76
C ILE A 986 -0.13 -34.93 -49.12
N PRO A 987 -0.21 -36.04 -49.88
CA PRO A 987 -1.42 -36.76 -50.29
C PRO A 987 -2.16 -37.41 -49.11
N ASP A 988 -3.47 -37.67 -49.25
CA ASP A 988 -4.30 -38.25 -48.19
C ASP A 988 -3.79 -39.66 -47.80
N PRO A 989 -3.41 -39.89 -46.52
CA PRO A 989 -2.95 -41.19 -46.05
C PRO A 989 -3.94 -42.34 -46.29
N ARG A 990 -5.24 -42.04 -46.42
CA ARG A 990 -6.32 -43.03 -46.66
C ARG A 990 -6.49 -43.38 -48.13
N ALA A 991 -5.97 -42.57 -49.05
CA ALA A 991 -6.01 -42.85 -50.49
C ALA A 991 -4.93 -43.86 -50.91
N ASP A 992 -3.81 -43.93 -50.17
CA ASP A 992 -2.68 -44.83 -50.44
C ASP A 992 -3.01 -46.33 -50.22
N THR A 993 -4.04 -46.65 -49.43
CA THR A 993 -4.36 -48.04 -49.06
C THR A 993 -4.93 -48.88 -50.22
N LEU A 994 -5.39 -48.23 -51.30
CA LEU A 994 -6.01 -48.89 -52.45
C LEU A 994 -5.05 -49.11 -53.65
N LEU A 995 -3.87 -48.49 -53.66
CA LEU A 995 -2.97 -48.51 -54.84
C LEU A 995 -1.56 -49.04 -54.59
N LEU A 996 -1.08 -49.08 -53.35
CA LEU A 996 0.29 -49.52 -53.02
C LEU A 996 0.21 -50.54 -51.88
N GLY A 997 0.31 -51.83 -52.20
CA GLY A 997 0.28 -52.91 -51.22
C GLY A 997 1.11 -52.61 -49.95
N SER A 998 0.40 -52.53 -48.82
CA SER A 998 0.84 -52.74 -47.42
C SER A 998 2.16 -52.13 -46.91
N SER A 999 2.87 -51.25 -47.62
CA SER A 999 4.23 -50.82 -47.25
C SER A 999 4.43 -49.32 -46.98
N ALA A 1000 3.37 -48.49 -47.02
CA ALA A 1000 3.47 -47.05 -46.74
C ALA A 1000 2.40 -46.51 -45.78
N GLN A 1001 2.07 -47.25 -44.71
CA GLN A 1001 1.27 -46.68 -43.61
C GLN A 1001 2.04 -45.51 -42.97
N TRP A 1002 1.39 -44.34 -42.88
CA TRP A 1002 1.89 -43.22 -42.10
C TRP A 1002 2.18 -43.69 -40.68
N THR A 1003 3.45 -43.63 -40.27
CA THR A 1003 3.84 -43.80 -38.88
C THR A 1003 4.18 -42.44 -38.33
N THR A 1004 3.52 -42.07 -37.24
CA THR A 1004 3.79 -40.82 -36.52
C THR A 1004 5.30 -40.64 -36.32
N PRO A 1005 5.83 -39.43 -36.54
CA PRO A 1005 7.25 -39.15 -36.33
C PRO A 1005 7.69 -39.49 -34.90
N ASP A 1006 9.01 -39.59 -34.71
CA ASP A 1006 9.61 -39.80 -33.39
C ASP A 1006 8.99 -38.83 -32.35
N PRO A 1007 8.49 -39.33 -31.20
CA PRO A 1007 7.94 -38.50 -30.15
C PRO A 1007 8.84 -37.31 -29.77
N LEU A 1008 10.17 -37.46 -29.78
CA LEU A 1008 11.09 -36.35 -29.48
C LEU A 1008 11.06 -35.26 -30.56
N MET A 1009 10.86 -35.63 -31.83
CA MET A 1009 10.68 -34.67 -32.92
C MET A 1009 9.41 -33.85 -32.73
N ILE A 1010 8.31 -34.50 -32.35
CA ILE A 1010 7.03 -33.84 -32.07
C ILE A 1010 7.13 -32.92 -30.86
N THR A 1011 7.78 -33.35 -29.77
CA THR A 1011 8.03 -32.49 -28.59
C THR A 1011 8.77 -31.21 -28.96
N GLN A 1012 9.82 -31.29 -29.78
CA GLN A 1012 10.57 -30.12 -30.22
C GLN A 1012 9.77 -29.24 -31.21
N LEU A 1013 8.93 -29.84 -32.06
CA LEU A 1013 7.99 -29.10 -32.93
C LEU A 1013 6.98 -28.32 -32.11
N ASN A 1014 6.33 -28.96 -31.14
CA ASN A 1014 5.36 -28.35 -30.24
C ASN A 1014 5.98 -27.18 -29.47
N LEU A 1015 7.20 -27.38 -28.93
CA LEU A 1015 7.92 -26.35 -28.21
C LEU A 1015 8.29 -25.16 -29.11
N PHE A 1016 8.79 -25.40 -30.32
CA PHE A 1016 9.14 -24.34 -31.29
C PHE A 1016 7.90 -23.58 -31.80
N ALA A 1017 6.76 -24.26 -31.93
CA ALA A 1017 5.51 -23.68 -32.38
C ALA A 1017 4.79 -22.85 -31.31
N GLY A 1018 5.13 -23.01 -30.03
CA GLY A 1018 4.52 -22.28 -28.92
C GLY A 1018 3.31 -22.99 -28.29
N GLN A 1019 3.32 -24.32 -28.22
CA GLN A 1019 2.28 -25.11 -27.56
C GLN A 1019 2.22 -24.83 -26.05
N LEU A 1020 1.01 -24.61 -25.53
CA LEU A 1020 0.80 -24.22 -24.12
C LEU A 1020 0.30 -25.36 -23.22
N TYR A 1021 -0.39 -26.34 -23.80
CA TYR A 1021 -0.98 -27.48 -23.09
C TYR A 1021 -0.49 -28.79 -23.67
N PHE A 1022 -0.29 -29.77 -22.79
CA PHE A 1022 0.14 -31.13 -23.14
C PHE A 1022 -1.06 -32.08 -23.15
N ARG A 1023 -0.95 -33.16 -23.93
CA ARG A 1023 -1.95 -34.21 -24.05
C ARG A 1023 -2.02 -35.09 -22.81
N ASP A 1024 -0.87 -35.53 -22.31
CA ASP A 1024 -0.77 -36.52 -21.25
C ASP A 1024 0.51 -36.35 -20.42
N TRP A 1025 0.61 -37.16 -19.37
CA TRP A 1025 1.77 -37.17 -18.45
C TRP A 1025 3.07 -37.57 -19.15
N ASP A 1026 3.01 -38.47 -20.14
CA ASP A 1026 4.19 -39.00 -20.82
C ASP A 1026 4.82 -37.95 -21.74
N GLU A 1027 4.02 -37.09 -22.38
CA GLU A 1027 4.50 -35.93 -23.13
C GLU A 1027 5.24 -34.95 -22.21
N TYR A 1028 4.67 -34.65 -21.05
CA TYR A 1028 5.30 -33.79 -20.04
C TYR A 1028 6.63 -34.37 -19.56
N LYS A 1029 6.67 -35.66 -19.23
CA LYS A 1029 7.90 -36.35 -18.79
C LYS A 1029 9.00 -36.25 -19.85
N ARG A 1030 8.66 -36.57 -21.10
CA ARG A 1030 9.60 -36.52 -22.24
C ARG A 1030 10.15 -35.12 -22.47
N LEU A 1031 9.31 -34.09 -22.33
CA LEU A 1031 9.75 -32.69 -22.40
C LEU A 1031 10.74 -32.36 -21.29
N CYS A 1032 10.47 -32.77 -20.05
CA CYS A 1032 11.38 -32.57 -18.92
C CYS A 1032 12.71 -33.30 -19.12
N ASP A 1033 12.71 -34.55 -19.59
CA ASP A 1033 13.94 -35.29 -19.89
C ASP A 1033 14.75 -34.62 -20.99
N TYR A 1034 14.10 -34.05 -22.01
CA TYR A 1034 14.76 -33.29 -23.08
C TYR A 1034 15.32 -31.94 -22.59
N LEU A 1035 14.57 -31.20 -21.79
CA LEU A 1035 14.99 -29.90 -21.26
C LEU A 1035 15.95 -30.02 -20.06
N GLY A 1036 16.12 -31.22 -19.51
CA GLY A 1036 16.96 -31.47 -18.33
C GLY A 1036 16.31 -30.98 -17.04
N LEU A 1037 14.99 -31.12 -16.88
CA LEU A 1037 14.23 -30.62 -15.73
C LEU A 1037 13.88 -31.73 -14.75
N TYR A 1038 14.07 -31.46 -13.46
CA TYR A 1038 13.77 -32.38 -12.36
C TYR A 1038 12.25 -32.60 -12.18
N ILE A 1039 11.83 -33.86 -12.01
CA ILE A 1039 10.45 -34.28 -11.73
C ILE A 1039 10.39 -34.91 -10.31
N PRO A 1040 9.69 -34.29 -9.34
CA PRO A 1040 9.66 -34.75 -7.96
C PRO A 1040 9.08 -36.16 -7.73
N SER A 1041 8.16 -36.61 -8.58
CA SER A 1041 7.37 -37.84 -8.34
C SER A 1041 8.02 -39.14 -8.83
N GLU A 1042 9.15 -39.09 -9.54
CA GLU A 1042 9.77 -40.27 -10.18
C GLU A 1042 11.25 -40.50 -9.84
N SER A 1043 11.92 -39.56 -9.16
CA SER A 1043 13.25 -39.81 -8.64
C SER A 1043 13.16 -40.77 -7.44
N SER A 1044 13.72 -41.98 -7.59
CA SER A 1044 14.07 -42.90 -6.49
C SER A 1044 14.65 -42.14 -5.29
N SER A 1045 14.51 -42.68 -4.08
CA SER A 1045 14.85 -42.18 -2.73
C SER A 1045 16.01 -41.20 -2.49
N GLU A 1046 16.86 -40.88 -3.47
CA GLU A 1046 17.90 -39.85 -3.46
C GLU A 1046 17.49 -38.61 -4.28
N GLU A 1047 17.48 -37.45 -3.63
CA GLU A 1047 17.25 -36.14 -4.23
C GLU A 1047 18.40 -35.82 -5.22
N VAL A 1048 18.09 -35.56 -6.49
CA VAL A 1048 19.10 -35.22 -7.52
C VAL A 1048 19.42 -33.71 -7.43
N PRO A 1049 20.70 -33.30 -7.36
CA PRO A 1049 21.03 -31.87 -7.34
C PRO A 1049 20.56 -31.15 -8.61
N HIS A 1050 19.85 -30.04 -8.42
CA HIS A 1050 19.26 -29.25 -9.50
C HIS A 1050 19.26 -27.76 -9.14
N GLN A 1051 19.21 -26.88 -10.14
CA GLN A 1051 19.15 -25.43 -9.98
C GLN A 1051 17.74 -24.95 -9.60
N SER A 1052 17.60 -23.68 -9.20
CA SER A 1052 16.32 -23.09 -8.75
C SER A 1052 15.17 -23.19 -9.78
N ASP A 1053 15.47 -23.12 -11.07
CA ASP A 1053 14.49 -23.31 -12.14
C ASP A 1053 14.18 -24.80 -12.46
N GLY A 1054 14.80 -25.72 -11.72
CA GLY A 1054 14.69 -27.17 -11.87
C GLY A 1054 15.69 -27.82 -12.81
N PHE A 1055 16.63 -27.07 -13.39
CA PHE A 1055 17.59 -27.62 -14.34
C PHE A 1055 18.63 -28.53 -13.67
N VAL A 1056 18.86 -29.72 -14.22
CA VAL A 1056 19.81 -30.72 -13.75
C VAL A 1056 21.09 -30.64 -14.58
N LEU A 1057 22.21 -30.37 -13.92
CA LEU A 1057 23.53 -30.32 -14.55
C LEU A 1057 23.93 -31.70 -15.10
N ARG A 1058 24.73 -31.69 -16.16
CA ARG A 1058 25.10 -32.90 -16.93
C ARG A 1058 25.65 -34.03 -16.07
N GLU A 1059 26.47 -33.71 -15.07
CA GLU A 1059 27.07 -34.65 -14.12
C GLU A 1059 26.07 -35.34 -13.18
N HIS A 1060 24.88 -34.76 -12.99
CA HIS A 1060 23.84 -35.30 -12.10
C HIS A 1060 22.68 -35.98 -12.83
N ARG A 1061 22.68 -35.99 -14.17
CA ARG A 1061 21.59 -36.58 -14.98
C ARG A 1061 21.55 -38.11 -14.85
N ARG A 1062 20.35 -38.66 -14.64
CA ARG A 1062 20.07 -40.10 -14.54
C ARG A 1062 19.01 -40.50 -15.59
N GLY A 1063 18.93 -41.79 -15.92
CA GLY A 1063 17.90 -42.33 -16.81
C GLY A 1063 17.88 -41.71 -18.22
N ASP A 1064 16.69 -41.54 -18.78
CA ASP A 1064 16.48 -41.02 -20.14
C ASP A 1064 17.04 -39.59 -20.31
N MET A 1065 17.01 -38.76 -19.27
CA MET A 1065 17.59 -37.40 -19.29
C MET A 1065 19.07 -37.38 -19.65
N LYS A 1066 19.86 -38.41 -19.26
CA LYS A 1066 21.28 -38.50 -19.60
C LYS A 1066 21.52 -38.65 -21.10
N VAL A 1067 20.56 -39.24 -21.81
CA VAL A 1067 20.61 -39.49 -23.26
C VAL A 1067 19.91 -38.37 -24.03
N LEU A 1068 18.77 -37.91 -23.53
CA LEU A 1068 17.87 -37.00 -24.25
C LEU A 1068 18.23 -35.52 -24.10
N CYS A 1069 18.82 -35.08 -22.97
CA CYS A 1069 19.08 -33.67 -22.73
C CYS A 1069 20.39 -33.18 -23.38
N PRO A 1070 20.32 -32.28 -24.38
CA PRO A 1070 21.50 -31.80 -25.09
C PRO A 1070 22.09 -30.50 -24.52
N PHE A 1071 21.48 -29.92 -23.48
CA PHE A 1071 21.83 -28.58 -22.99
C PHE A 1071 22.88 -28.65 -21.88
N GLU A 1072 23.86 -27.75 -21.87
CA GLU A 1072 24.83 -27.62 -20.77
C GLU A 1072 24.38 -26.61 -19.69
N ALA A 1073 23.51 -25.68 -20.06
CA ALA A 1073 22.88 -24.70 -19.17
C ALA A 1073 21.37 -24.64 -19.43
N SER A 1074 20.60 -24.11 -18.48
CA SER A 1074 19.13 -24.08 -18.57
C SER A 1074 18.64 -23.39 -19.86
N PRO A 1075 17.80 -24.06 -20.68
CA PRO A 1075 17.23 -23.47 -21.88
C PRO A 1075 16.03 -22.56 -21.58
N LEU A 1076 15.50 -22.57 -20.35
CA LEU A 1076 14.25 -21.90 -19.98
C LEU A 1076 14.26 -20.38 -20.25
N PRO A 1077 15.33 -19.60 -19.99
CA PRO A 1077 15.34 -18.17 -20.29
C PRO A 1077 15.08 -17.85 -21.77
N ARG A 1078 15.69 -18.61 -22.69
CA ARG A 1078 15.48 -18.43 -24.14
C ARG A 1078 14.12 -18.94 -24.59
N LEU A 1079 13.60 -19.99 -23.96
CA LEU A 1079 12.24 -20.44 -24.22
C LEU A 1079 11.21 -19.41 -23.75
N ARG A 1080 11.41 -18.72 -22.61
CA ARG A 1080 10.52 -17.61 -22.20
C ARG A 1080 10.47 -16.51 -23.26
N GLU A 1081 11.60 -16.15 -23.86
CA GLU A 1081 11.69 -15.18 -24.96
C GLU A 1081 10.88 -15.65 -26.19
N LEU A 1082 11.07 -16.90 -26.61
CA LEU A 1082 10.31 -17.51 -27.71
C LEU A 1082 8.80 -17.49 -27.45
N PHE A 1083 8.37 -17.92 -26.26
CA PHE A 1083 6.95 -17.96 -25.91
C PHE A 1083 6.36 -16.55 -25.80
N GLY A 1084 7.10 -15.58 -25.24
CA GLY A 1084 6.70 -14.17 -25.24
C GLY A 1084 6.39 -13.64 -26.64
N LEU A 1085 7.26 -13.94 -27.62
CA LEU A 1085 7.08 -13.52 -29.01
C LEU A 1085 5.97 -14.30 -29.74
N ARG A 1086 5.88 -15.61 -29.54
CA ARG A 1086 4.78 -16.45 -30.08
C ARG A 1086 3.41 -15.98 -29.60
N ARG A 1087 3.35 -15.46 -28.36
CA ARG A 1087 2.12 -14.97 -27.73
C ARG A 1087 1.84 -13.50 -28.01
N LYS A 1088 2.78 -12.74 -28.57
CA LYS A 1088 2.59 -11.33 -28.96
C LYS A 1088 2.02 -10.45 -27.83
N GLY A 1089 2.48 -10.69 -26.61
CA GLY A 1089 2.03 -9.97 -25.41
C GLY A 1089 0.86 -10.62 -24.64
N ASN A 1090 0.27 -11.70 -25.16
CA ASN A 1090 -0.76 -12.46 -24.43
C ASN A 1090 -0.14 -13.29 -23.29
N GLY A 1091 -0.81 -13.33 -22.14
CA GLY A 1091 -0.37 -14.08 -20.97
C GLY A 1091 -0.47 -15.60 -21.17
N TYR A 1092 0.45 -16.34 -20.55
CA TYR A 1092 0.45 -17.81 -20.61
C TYR A 1092 0.88 -18.49 -19.30
N SER A 1093 1.04 -17.75 -18.21
CA SER A 1093 1.54 -18.23 -16.91
C SER A 1093 0.72 -19.40 -16.33
N PHE A 1094 -0.60 -19.40 -16.49
CA PHE A 1094 -1.50 -20.44 -15.98
C PHE A 1094 -1.51 -21.74 -16.80
N THR A 1095 -0.83 -21.77 -17.95
CA THR A 1095 -0.78 -22.95 -18.83
C THR A 1095 0.24 -23.98 -18.36
N HIS A 1096 0.26 -25.17 -18.95
CA HIS A 1096 1.23 -26.20 -18.58
C HIS A 1096 2.66 -25.72 -18.86
N ILE A 1097 2.91 -25.13 -20.03
CA ILE A 1097 4.23 -24.58 -20.35
C ILE A 1097 4.57 -23.34 -19.52
N GLY A 1098 3.57 -22.50 -19.19
CA GLY A 1098 3.77 -21.32 -18.34
C GLY A 1098 4.34 -21.69 -16.98
N LYS A 1099 3.75 -22.73 -16.37
CA LYS A 1099 4.25 -23.32 -15.11
C LYS A 1099 5.67 -23.86 -15.27
N ILE A 1100 5.98 -24.60 -16.32
CA ILE A 1100 7.33 -25.15 -16.54
C ILE A 1100 8.36 -24.04 -16.72
N LEU A 1101 8.06 -23.02 -17.53
CA LEU A 1101 8.95 -21.90 -17.78
C LEU A 1101 9.16 -21.02 -16.54
N SER A 1102 8.21 -21.03 -15.60
CA SER A 1102 8.36 -20.43 -14.26
C SER A 1102 9.02 -21.37 -13.24
N GLY A 1103 9.60 -22.49 -13.67
CA GLY A 1103 10.28 -23.44 -12.79
C GLY A 1103 9.33 -24.25 -11.90
N ARG A 1104 8.09 -24.51 -12.31
CA ARG A 1104 7.15 -25.40 -11.60
C ARG A 1104 7.06 -26.78 -12.24
N SER A 1105 6.78 -27.77 -11.41
CA SER A 1105 6.46 -29.13 -11.86
C SER A 1105 4.95 -29.29 -12.03
N LEU A 1106 4.56 -30.12 -12.98
CA LEU A 1106 3.18 -30.58 -13.12
C LEU A 1106 2.99 -31.89 -12.33
N ASP A 1107 1.76 -32.13 -11.89
CA ASP A 1107 1.34 -33.38 -11.28
C ASP A 1107 0.40 -34.17 -12.20
N ARG A 1108 0.20 -35.46 -11.91
CA ARG A 1108 -0.71 -36.30 -12.70
C ARG A 1108 -2.16 -35.77 -12.71
N ARG A 1109 -2.57 -35.05 -11.66
CA ARG A 1109 -3.92 -34.46 -11.55
C ARG A 1109 -4.14 -33.34 -12.56
N ASN A 1110 -3.08 -32.69 -13.05
CA ASN A 1110 -3.17 -31.68 -14.11
C ASN A 1110 -3.65 -32.25 -15.46
N PHE A 1111 -3.60 -33.58 -15.64
CA PHE A 1111 -3.95 -34.26 -16.89
C PHE A 1111 -5.26 -35.06 -16.78
N VAL A 1112 -5.88 -35.11 -15.59
CA VAL A 1112 -7.17 -35.79 -15.41
C VAL A 1112 -8.28 -34.83 -15.86
N LEU A 1113 -8.86 -35.10 -17.02
CA LEU A 1113 -10.13 -34.50 -17.42
C LEU A 1113 -11.16 -34.80 -16.32
N SER A 1114 -11.68 -33.77 -15.65
CA SER A 1114 -12.87 -33.90 -14.82
C SER A 1114 -13.97 -34.49 -15.71
N LEU A 1115 -14.31 -35.75 -15.46
CA LEU A 1115 -15.09 -36.66 -16.29
C LEU A 1115 -16.59 -36.29 -16.43
N PHE A 1116 -16.94 -35.00 -16.32
CA PHE A 1116 -18.32 -34.52 -16.22
C PHE A 1116 -18.87 -33.88 -17.50
N LEU A 1117 -18.14 -33.92 -18.63
CA LEU A 1117 -18.59 -33.34 -19.91
C LEU A 1117 -18.94 -34.37 -21.00
N LEU A 1118 -19.05 -35.66 -20.65
CA LEU A 1118 -19.35 -36.72 -21.62
C LEU A 1118 -20.85 -37.00 -21.85
N PHE A 1119 -21.76 -36.15 -21.38
CA PHE A 1119 -23.19 -36.24 -21.69
C PHE A 1119 -23.73 -34.95 -22.32
N LEU A 1120 -23.29 -34.66 -23.54
CA LEU A 1120 -24.07 -33.86 -24.49
C LEU A 1120 -24.00 -34.53 -25.87
N PRO A 1121 -25.13 -34.90 -26.50
CA PRO A 1121 -25.12 -35.56 -27.79
C PRO A 1121 -24.62 -34.60 -28.87
N ARG A 1122 -23.55 -34.99 -29.56
CA ARG A 1122 -23.07 -34.36 -30.80
C ARG A 1122 -24.09 -34.59 -31.90
N ASN A 1123 -25.03 -33.66 -32.08
CA ASN A 1123 -25.83 -33.55 -33.31
C ASN A 1123 -26.33 -32.11 -33.43
N PHE A 1124 -25.63 -31.29 -34.22
CA PHE A 1124 -26.04 -30.08 -34.95
C PHE A 1124 -24.72 -29.50 -35.48
N GLY A 1125 -24.46 -29.23 -36.75
CA GLY A 1125 -25.28 -29.12 -37.95
C GLY A 1125 -24.43 -28.24 -38.87
N VAL A 1126 -24.05 -28.76 -40.03
CA VAL A 1126 -23.23 -28.07 -41.03
C VAL A 1126 -23.92 -26.77 -41.44
N LEU A 1127 -23.29 -25.62 -41.18
CA LEU A 1127 -23.62 -24.35 -41.82
C LEU A 1127 -22.37 -23.80 -42.49
N THR A 1128 -22.40 -23.91 -43.81
CA THR A 1128 -21.51 -23.34 -44.80
C THR A 1128 -21.48 -21.81 -44.70
N LEU A 1129 -20.31 -21.22 -44.47
CA LEU A 1129 -20.06 -19.79 -44.66
C LEU A 1129 -19.24 -19.58 -45.95
N ARG A 1130 -19.94 -19.16 -47.01
CA ARG A 1130 -19.39 -18.34 -48.10
C ARG A 1130 -19.64 -16.88 -47.73
N ALA A 1131 -18.58 -16.15 -47.41
CA ALA A 1131 -18.39 -14.71 -47.64
C ALA A 1131 -16.97 -14.36 -47.17
#